data_AF-A0A1V5RC96-F1
#
_entry.id   AF-A0A1V5RC96-F1
#
_cell.length_a   1.000
_cell.length_b   1.000
_cell.length_c   1.000
_cell.angle_alpha   90.00
_cell.angle_beta   90.00
_cell.angle_gamma   90.00
#
_symmetry.space_group_name_H-M   'P 1'
#
loop_
_entity.id
_entity.type
_entity.pdbx_description
1 polymer ?
#
loop_
_entity_poly.entity_id
_entity_poly.type
_entity_poly.pdbx_seq_one_letter_code
_entity_poly.pdbx_strand_id
1 'polypeptide(L)'
;MTRLCIVISILSLLCFAARAEAQRSVALPERTLPVIDAVDLVVVGGGEGGLGAAYAAGKAGARVIVISDYTFLGDEYVAKAKRDLASGPAPQSEVAKRLFSKPDPADFSKAASALLREARVTFLDNSRYAGILVDAKGTLCGIATANKAGVQAIVAKAVLDVSQASRTADDAGAERAPWTAGTLRVSRPLADQKTKRLALVTKEVPMPELTWARLNKAEQALRETWNVVVGTNFAHSMDFHMPNALAMAQPLELENPRPEMFRVKGVGNLFVLGSSAAASPAAAERLMQPVRLTDLGSMLGTHLRAVAAKAAMPKPAELSFKALGGAVREGLAIRELAGRERPYRTAKAATVRQPAGAVPIWGEYEIVVVGGGPAGHAAAIAAGRAGRRVLLIEQAGFIGGNVALGITGFWRGYRRGFNQEWQKRRRLAYPEMLNEAGVDIWYHSLAVGAVMQGNAVRGVEVATWLGRGAALGQIVIDASGDGDVCVMAGAKADYINDGDLCIEEASFVGHYPNSMAFDPMDVAGATLHRVLVAEHVKKAAGIPIAQIRETRRILGDYQINELDVNTGRTYADVIGVISCAFDPHGYYMSDYTFAGLMISTKKVKQDVVMYVPLRACIPAGVEGLYVAGRCFSCTHDAQALARMNPDMLNQGYAVGYAAALCVQNKTPTRAVDIRALQKHLVAIDCLPAETFDEIARETPPVSEAEIEAAAQNPGQRKNLLTLALAGPRALPALRAAFATAPTPDKAKALCLLGDKEGVPLLAQQVKSLPTPPAEAYAWDGFLKVPELDGAAWCLAIPRDPRATEALTERLAACDAATGFNTLRSLTRALGRIGDPKAAPALAAFLKKPGVQGHCNPGTDNAGTQAAQFSKAMIELFAASALYACGDCEGLGRAILTRYLDDWRGIFVRYAGHALGLEDG
;
A
#
# COMPACT_ATOMS: atom_id res chain seq x y z
N MET A 1 -14.80 -63.42 10.61
CA MET A 1 -15.29 -62.03 10.41
C MET A 1 -14.41 -60.98 11.10
N THR A 2 -13.86 -61.23 12.29
CA THR A 2 -13.09 -60.24 13.08
C THR A 2 -11.76 -59.79 12.44
N ARG A 3 -11.05 -60.65 11.71
CA ARG A 3 -9.82 -60.27 10.97
C ARG A 3 -10.09 -59.45 9.70
N LEU A 4 -11.27 -59.61 9.08
CA LEU A 4 -11.65 -58.83 7.88
C LEU A 4 -12.10 -57.41 8.26
N CYS A 5 -12.78 -57.24 9.40
CA CYS A 5 -13.16 -55.91 9.91
C CYS A 5 -11.93 -55.09 10.35
N ILE A 6 -10.92 -55.69 10.97
CA ILE A 6 -9.70 -54.97 11.39
C ILE A 6 -8.89 -54.51 10.17
N VAL A 7 -8.78 -55.34 9.12
CA VAL A 7 -8.09 -54.96 7.88
C VAL A 7 -8.86 -53.87 7.14
N ILE A 8 -10.19 -53.93 7.08
CA ILE A 8 -11.01 -52.87 6.48
C ILE A 8 -10.93 -51.57 7.29
N SER A 9 -10.91 -51.61 8.63
CA SER A 9 -10.76 -50.43 9.49
C SER A 9 -9.36 -49.80 9.40
N ILE A 10 -8.30 -50.60 9.29
CA ILE A 10 -6.92 -50.10 9.10
C ILE A 10 -6.73 -49.54 7.69
N LEU A 11 -7.30 -50.17 6.65
CA LEU A 11 -7.30 -49.63 5.28
C LEU A 11 -8.14 -48.36 5.17
N SER A 12 -9.26 -48.24 5.87
CA SER A 12 -10.06 -47.01 5.88
C SER A 12 -9.45 -45.89 6.73
N LEU A 13 -8.73 -46.19 7.82
CA LEU A 13 -7.92 -45.23 8.58
C LEU A 13 -6.67 -44.77 7.80
N LEU A 14 -5.99 -45.68 7.08
CA LEU A 14 -4.88 -45.34 6.19
C LEU A 14 -5.37 -44.57 4.95
N CYS A 15 -6.54 -44.89 4.40
CA CYS A 15 -7.15 -44.10 3.33
C CYS A 15 -7.69 -42.76 3.82
N PHE A 16 -8.12 -42.61 5.08
CA PHE A 16 -8.49 -41.32 5.67
C PHE A 16 -7.27 -40.47 6.03
N ALA A 17 -6.20 -41.06 6.57
CA ALA A 17 -4.94 -40.36 6.84
C ALA A 17 -4.24 -39.94 5.53
N ALA A 18 -4.21 -40.82 4.53
CA ALA A 18 -3.68 -40.50 3.21
C ALA A 18 -4.56 -39.50 2.44
N ARG A 19 -5.90 -39.51 2.61
CA ARG A 19 -6.79 -38.47 2.04
C ARG A 19 -6.73 -37.15 2.78
N ALA A 20 -6.48 -37.14 4.10
CA ALA A 20 -6.29 -35.90 4.88
C ALA A 20 -4.92 -35.25 4.60
N GLU A 21 -3.92 -36.03 4.17
CA GLU A 21 -2.66 -35.52 3.61
C GLU A 21 -2.78 -35.07 2.14
N ALA A 22 -3.82 -35.49 1.42
CA ALA A 22 -3.85 -35.42 -0.04
C ALA A 22 -4.14 -34.05 -0.66
N GLN A 23 -4.45 -32.98 0.09
CA GLN A 23 -4.69 -31.65 -0.49
C GLN A 23 -4.20 -30.53 0.42
N ARG A 24 -2.89 -30.29 0.44
CA ARG A 24 -2.23 -29.23 1.22
C ARG A 24 -1.85 -27.99 0.40
N SER A 25 -2.44 -27.79 -0.78
CA SER A 25 -2.13 -26.64 -1.63
C SER A 25 -3.37 -26.00 -2.23
N VAL A 26 -3.26 -24.73 -2.62
CA VAL A 26 -4.29 -23.98 -3.38
C VAL A 26 -3.82 -23.84 -4.82
N ALA A 27 -4.75 -23.92 -5.78
CA ALA A 27 -4.41 -23.74 -7.19
C ALA A 27 -3.84 -22.34 -7.44
N LEU A 28 -2.73 -22.28 -8.17
CA LEU A 28 -2.19 -21.05 -8.73
C LEU A 28 -2.45 -21.06 -10.24
N PRO A 29 -3.38 -20.25 -10.77
CA PRO A 29 -3.72 -20.26 -12.18
C PRO A 29 -2.57 -19.83 -13.10
N GLU A 30 -2.66 -20.26 -14.36
CA GLU A 30 -1.79 -19.77 -15.42
C GLU A 30 -2.04 -18.28 -15.70
N ARG A 31 -0.96 -17.52 -15.90
CA ARG A 31 -1.00 -16.10 -16.28
C ARG A 31 0.31 -15.63 -16.90
N THR A 32 0.40 -14.34 -17.21
CA THR A 32 1.65 -13.67 -17.57
C THR A 32 2.11 -12.76 -16.44
N LEU A 33 3.43 -12.74 -16.17
CA LEU A 33 4.06 -11.82 -15.23
C LEU A 33 4.73 -10.68 -16.01
N PRO A 34 4.54 -9.42 -15.61
CA PRO A 34 5.23 -8.31 -16.24
C PRO A 34 6.73 -8.35 -15.89
N VAL A 35 7.58 -8.11 -16.89
CA VAL A 35 9.02 -7.92 -16.66
C VAL A 35 9.27 -6.47 -16.28
N ILE A 36 9.84 -6.25 -15.09
CA ILE A 36 10.17 -4.91 -14.58
C ILE A 36 11.61 -4.51 -14.92
N ASP A 37 12.54 -5.46 -15.03
CA ASP A 37 13.92 -5.20 -15.44
C ASP A 37 14.61 -6.44 -16.03
N ALA A 38 15.65 -6.21 -16.83
CA ALA A 38 16.60 -7.21 -17.32
C ALA A 38 18.02 -6.76 -16.99
N VAL A 39 18.69 -7.50 -16.10
CA VAL A 39 19.91 -7.07 -15.41
C VAL A 39 21.06 -8.07 -15.53
N ASP A 40 22.29 -7.62 -15.35
CA ASP A 40 23.44 -8.52 -15.28
C ASP A 40 23.43 -9.33 -13.98
N LEU A 41 23.04 -8.70 -12.88
CA LEU A 41 22.97 -9.30 -11.56
C LEU A 41 21.69 -8.87 -10.83
N VAL A 42 20.95 -9.84 -10.30
CA VAL A 42 19.92 -9.59 -9.28
C VAL A 42 20.41 -10.05 -7.92
N VAL A 43 20.24 -9.19 -6.92
CA VAL A 43 20.58 -9.47 -5.51
C VAL A 43 19.29 -9.61 -4.71
N VAL A 44 19.07 -10.80 -4.14
CA VAL A 44 17.93 -11.10 -3.28
C VAL A 44 18.32 -10.86 -1.82
N GLY A 45 17.93 -9.71 -1.29
CA GLY A 45 18.19 -9.27 0.08
C GLY A 45 18.98 -7.97 0.15
N GLY A 46 18.48 -7.02 0.94
CA GLY A 46 19.07 -5.68 1.17
C GLY A 46 20.10 -5.61 2.29
N GLY A 47 20.60 -6.76 2.75
CA GLY A 47 21.60 -6.88 3.81
C GLY A 47 23.02 -6.52 3.36
N GLU A 48 23.94 -6.51 4.33
CA GLU A 48 25.32 -6.06 4.21
C GLU A 48 26.09 -6.73 3.05
N GLY A 49 25.93 -8.04 2.88
CA GLY A 49 26.55 -8.78 1.79
C GLY A 49 25.99 -8.41 0.42
N GLY A 50 24.68 -8.18 0.34
CA GLY A 50 24.02 -7.71 -0.88
C GLY A 50 24.46 -6.29 -1.26
N LEU A 51 24.56 -5.39 -0.28
CA LEU A 51 25.05 -4.03 -0.47
C LEU A 51 26.49 -4.00 -1.01
N GLY A 52 27.38 -4.81 -0.41
CA GLY A 52 28.76 -4.93 -0.87
C GLY A 52 28.85 -5.43 -2.31
N ALA A 53 28.12 -6.50 -2.64
CA ALA A 53 28.11 -7.08 -3.98
C ALA A 53 27.52 -6.14 -5.02
N ALA A 54 26.39 -5.52 -4.72
CA ALA A 54 25.71 -4.62 -5.63
C ALA A 54 26.56 -3.37 -5.93
N TYR A 55 27.17 -2.77 -4.90
CA TYR A 55 28.07 -1.63 -5.08
C TYR A 55 29.27 -1.98 -5.97
N ALA A 56 29.97 -3.08 -5.67
CA ALA A 56 31.16 -3.48 -6.42
C ALA A 56 30.82 -3.82 -7.89
N ALA A 57 29.73 -4.57 -8.13
CA ALA A 57 29.30 -4.92 -9.48
C ALA A 57 28.83 -3.68 -10.27
N GLY A 58 28.02 -2.81 -9.66
CA GLY A 58 27.51 -1.58 -10.30
C GLY A 58 28.63 -0.60 -10.63
N LYS A 59 29.58 -0.39 -9.72
CA LYS A 59 30.77 0.45 -9.95
C LYS A 59 31.65 -0.10 -11.09
N ALA A 60 31.66 -1.41 -11.29
CA ALA A 60 32.32 -2.07 -12.41
C ALA A 60 31.49 -2.09 -13.72
N GLY A 61 30.37 -1.36 -13.76
CA GLY A 61 29.54 -1.13 -14.94
C GLY A 61 28.44 -2.17 -15.18
N ALA A 62 28.19 -3.09 -14.24
CA ALA A 62 27.10 -4.04 -14.37
C ALA A 62 25.73 -3.37 -14.12
N ARG A 63 24.70 -3.79 -14.83
CA ARG A 63 23.31 -3.48 -14.44
C ARG A 63 22.92 -4.37 -13.27
N VAL A 64 22.62 -3.75 -12.13
CA VAL A 64 22.28 -4.47 -10.90
C VAL A 64 20.95 -3.99 -10.35
N ILE A 65 20.13 -4.94 -9.91
CA ILE A 65 18.96 -4.67 -9.08
C ILE A 65 19.04 -5.40 -7.74
N VAL A 66 18.71 -4.70 -6.65
CA VAL A 66 18.60 -5.26 -5.30
C VAL A 66 17.13 -5.24 -4.88
N ILE A 67 16.61 -6.37 -4.39
CA ILE A 67 15.31 -6.39 -3.71
C ILE A 67 15.51 -6.55 -2.20
N SER A 68 14.79 -5.79 -1.40
CA SER A 68 14.84 -5.84 0.07
C SER A 68 13.45 -6.12 0.65
N ASP A 69 13.36 -7.08 1.57
CA ASP A 69 12.11 -7.40 2.28
C ASP A 69 11.64 -6.24 3.19
N TYR A 70 12.57 -5.38 3.59
CA TYR A 70 12.31 -4.26 4.50
C TYR A 70 12.08 -2.95 3.76
N THR A 71 11.51 -1.96 4.46
CA THR A 71 11.37 -0.58 3.96
C THR A 71 12.68 0.23 4.08
N PHE A 72 13.81 -0.46 4.22
CA PHE A 72 15.14 0.10 4.42
C PHE A 72 16.22 -0.94 4.10
N LEU A 73 17.47 -0.48 4.03
CA LEU A 73 18.65 -1.32 3.79
C LEU A 73 19.39 -1.62 5.11
N GLY A 74 19.94 -2.82 5.23
CA GLY A 74 20.68 -3.33 6.38
C GLY A 74 19.92 -4.37 7.21
N ASP A 75 20.31 -5.64 7.07
CA ASP A 75 19.61 -6.76 7.73
C ASP A 75 20.20 -7.01 9.11
N GLU A 76 21.51 -7.19 9.20
CA GLU A 76 22.17 -7.49 10.47
C GLU A 76 22.30 -6.24 11.34
N TYR A 77 22.83 -5.15 10.77
CA TYR A 77 23.15 -3.92 11.50
C TYR A 77 21.90 -3.12 11.88
N VAL A 78 20.91 -3.05 10.98
CA VAL A 78 19.70 -2.22 11.18
C VAL A 78 18.51 -3.07 11.63
N ALA A 79 18.07 -4.07 10.85
CA ALA A 79 16.87 -4.84 11.17
C ALA A 79 17.03 -5.73 12.42
N LYS A 80 18.19 -6.37 12.60
CA LYS A 80 18.52 -7.21 13.77
C LYS A 80 19.31 -6.49 14.85
N ALA A 81 19.71 -5.24 14.61
CA ALA A 81 20.51 -4.39 15.49
C ALA A 81 21.79 -5.04 16.07
N LYS A 82 22.51 -5.83 15.26
CA LYS A 82 23.85 -6.32 15.56
C LYS A 82 24.88 -5.21 15.35
N ARG A 83 25.02 -4.33 16.36
CA ARG A 83 25.90 -3.15 16.31
C ARG A 83 27.31 -3.38 16.85
N ASP A 84 27.61 -4.55 17.41
CA ASP A 84 28.95 -4.84 17.91
C ASP A 84 29.91 -5.07 16.74
N LEU A 85 30.57 -3.99 16.33
CA LEU A 85 31.61 -4.01 15.30
C LEU A 85 32.99 -4.38 15.88
N ALA A 86 33.16 -4.34 17.21
CA ALA A 86 34.47 -4.54 17.84
C ALA A 86 34.90 -6.01 17.88
N SER A 87 33.95 -6.94 17.85
CA SER A 87 34.19 -8.39 17.74
C SER A 87 34.36 -8.89 16.29
N GLY A 88 34.21 -8.00 15.30
CA GLY A 88 34.33 -8.31 13.87
C GLY A 88 35.69 -7.94 13.26
N PRO A 89 35.97 -8.35 12.01
CA PRO A 89 37.16 -7.92 11.28
C PRO A 89 37.10 -6.41 10.98
N ALA A 90 38.26 -5.78 10.81
CA ALA A 90 38.33 -4.40 10.36
C ALA A 90 37.86 -4.27 8.89
N PRO A 91 37.06 -3.24 8.53
CA PRO A 91 36.57 -3.04 7.17
C PRO A 91 37.69 -2.94 6.13
N GLN A 92 37.65 -3.79 5.09
CA GLN A 92 38.66 -3.81 4.03
C GLN A 92 38.21 -3.12 2.74
N SER A 93 36.99 -3.42 2.28
CA SER A 93 36.42 -2.85 1.06
C SER A 93 36.08 -1.38 1.23
N GLU A 94 36.04 -0.65 0.11
CA GLU A 94 35.64 0.76 0.09
C GLU A 94 34.23 0.96 0.66
N VAL A 95 33.29 0.11 0.29
CA VAL A 95 31.90 0.14 0.77
C VAL A 95 31.81 -0.15 2.26
N ALA A 96 32.52 -1.16 2.79
CA ALA A 96 32.52 -1.43 4.23
C ALA A 96 33.12 -0.26 5.02
N LYS A 97 34.24 0.31 4.56
CA LYS A 97 34.87 1.48 5.20
C LYS A 97 33.92 2.67 5.29
N ARG A 98 33.10 2.90 4.25
CA ARG A 98 32.12 4.00 4.20
C ARG A 98 30.90 3.71 5.06
N LEU A 99 30.32 2.51 4.96
CA LEU A 99 29.12 2.09 5.69
C LEU A 99 29.32 2.10 7.21
N PHE A 100 30.47 1.61 7.68
CA PHE A 100 30.75 1.47 9.12
C PHE A 100 31.57 2.63 9.71
N SER A 101 31.74 3.72 8.96
CA SER A 101 32.48 4.91 9.42
C SER A 101 31.80 5.64 10.59
N LYS A 102 30.47 5.49 10.73
CA LYS A 102 29.67 6.11 11.80
C LYS A 102 28.81 5.05 12.50
N PRO A 103 28.76 5.03 13.84
CA PRO A 103 28.06 3.99 14.60
C PRO A 103 26.56 4.30 14.82
N ASP A 104 25.84 4.71 13.76
CA ASP A 104 24.39 4.99 13.84
C ASP A 104 23.60 4.29 12.71
N PRO A 105 22.49 3.57 13.02
CA PRO A 105 21.70 2.86 12.01
C PRO A 105 21.03 3.76 10.96
N ALA A 106 20.61 4.98 11.33
CA ALA A 106 20.03 5.91 10.37
C ALA A 106 21.10 6.42 9.40
N ASP A 107 22.31 6.68 9.92
CA ASP A 107 23.47 7.01 9.08
C ASP A 107 23.86 5.83 8.17
N PHE A 108 23.80 4.59 8.66
CA PHE A 108 24.07 3.40 7.86
C PHE A 108 23.14 3.30 6.64
N SER A 109 21.82 3.39 6.86
CA SER A 109 20.84 3.23 5.77
C SER A 109 20.93 4.37 4.74
N LYS A 110 21.24 5.59 5.20
CA LYS A 110 21.53 6.74 4.32
C LYS A 110 22.79 6.51 3.49
N ALA A 111 23.89 6.07 4.13
CA ALA A 111 25.14 5.78 3.45
C ALA A 111 24.96 4.67 2.40
N ALA A 112 24.25 3.59 2.76
CA ALA A 112 23.93 2.50 1.84
C ALA A 112 23.17 2.98 0.60
N SER A 113 22.12 3.76 0.80
CA SER A 113 21.32 4.30 -0.32
C SER A 113 22.15 5.20 -1.23
N ALA A 114 23.00 6.07 -0.66
CA ALA A 114 23.89 6.95 -1.42
C ALA A 114 24.93 6.16 -2.23
N LEU A 115 25.52 5.13 -1.63
CA LEU A 115 26.48 4.23 -2.29
C LEU A 115 25.86 3.48 -3.48
N LEU A 116 24.65 2.94 -3.32
CA LEU A 116 23.95 2.26 -4.42
C LEU A 116 23.64 3.24 -5.57
N ARG A 117 23.21 4.47 -5.27
CA ARG A 117 22.98 5.52 -6.27
C ARG A 117 24.27 5.91 -7.01
N GLU A 118 25.37 6.09 -6.29
CA GLU A 118 26.69 6.37 -6.87
C GLU A 118 27.11 5.27 -7.87
N ALA A 119 26.85 4.01 -7.53
CA ALA A 119 27.12 2.86 -8.37
C ALA A 119 26.03 2.57 -9.44
N ARG A 120 25.01 3.44 -9.58
CA ARG A 120 23.88 3.29 -10.50
C ARG A 120 23.12 1.96 -10.35
N VAL A 121 23.02 1.47 -9.12
CA VAL A 121 22.26 0.27 -8.76
C VAL A 121 20.79 0.63 -8.56
N THR A 122 19.88 -0.12 -9.19
CA THR A 122 18.45 -0.06 -8.88
C THR A 122 18.19 -0.83 -7.59
N PHE A 123 17.36 -0.32 -6.69
CA PHE A 123 16.93 -1.09 -5.53
C PHE A 123 15.47 -0.82 -5.20
N LEU A 124 14.78 -1.87 -4.77
CA LEU A 124 13.36 -1.86 -4.42
C LEU A 124 13.20 -2.30 -2.97
N ASP A 125 12.63 -1.43 -2.16
CA ASP A 125 12.22 -1.76 -0.80
C ASP A 125 10.91 -2.56 -0.78
N ASN A 126 10.60 -3.19 0.36
CA ASN A 126 9.39 -3.96 0.61
C ASN A 126 9.04 -4.94 -0.54
N SER A 127 10.08 -5.54 -1.12
CA SER A 127 10.04 -6.41 -2.28
C SER A 127 10.64 -7.76 -1.92
N ARG A 128 9.77 -8.77 -1.85
CA ARG A 128 10.09 -10.12 -1.38
C ARG A 128 10.37 -11.05 -2.54
N TYR A 129 11.23 -12.03 -2.30
CA TYR A 129 11.40 -13.14 -3.23
C TYR A 129 10.08 -13.93 -3.42
N ALA A 130 9.75 -14.27 -4.67
CA ALA A 130 8.48 -14.93 -5.01
C ALA A 130 8.64 -16.21 -5.86
N GLY A 131 9.85 -16.52 -6.33
CA GLY A 131 10.15 -17.70 -7.14
C GLY A 131 11.28 -17.46 -8.15
N ILE A 132 11.60 -18.46 -8.96
CA ILE A 132 12.63 -18.37 -10.00
C ILE A 132 12.07 -18.37 -11.42
N LEU A 133 12.82 -17.76 -12.34
CA LEU A 133 12.61 -17.87 -13.78
C LEU A 133 13.56 -18.91 -14.35
N VAL A 134 13.06 -19.75 -15.25
CA VAL A 134 13.85 -20.80 -15.90
C VAL A 134 13.65 -20.79 -17.42
N ASP A 135 14.68 -21.23 -18.15
CA ASP A 135 14.57 -21.57 -19.57
C ASP A 135 13.92 -22.95 -19.78
N ALA A 136 13.78 -23.37 -21.04
CA ALA A 136 13.22 -24.68 -21.40
C ALA A 136 14.03 -25.89 -20.88
N LYS A 137 15.29 -25.69 -20.49
CA LYS A 137 16.17 -26.73 -19.89
C LYS A 137 16.11 -26.72 -18.36
N GLY A 138 15.37 -25.79 -17.75
CA GLY A 138 15.33 -25.61 -16.31
C GLY A 138 16.48 -24.77 -15.74
N THR A 139 17.29 -24.12 -16.60
CA THR A 139 18.40 -23.26 -16.17
C THR A 139 17.87 -21.98 -15.54
N LEU A 140 18.41 -21.59 -14.38
CA LEU A 140 18.06 -20.33 -13.72
C LEU A 140 18.41 -19.11 -14.59
N CYS A 141 17.42 -18.25 -14.83
CA CYS A 141 17.51 -17.07 -15.71
C CYS A 141 16.97 -15.78 -15.05
N GLY A 142 16.81 -15.77 -13.73
CA GLY A 142 16.28 -14.64 -12.97
C GLY A 142 15.33 -15.08 -11.87
N ILE A 143 14.58 -14.12 -11.33
CA ILE A 143 13.66 -14.33 -10.21
C ILE A 143 12.31 -13.68 -10.50
N ALA A 144 11.30 -14.08 -9.73
CA ALA A 144 10.14 -13.25 -9.49
C ALA A 144 10.25 -12.56 -8.12
N THR A 145 9.77 -11.33 -8.05
CA THR A 145 9.62 -10.54 -6.83
C THR A 145 8.13 -10.30 -6.56
N ALA A 146 7.75 -10.14 -5.30
CA ALA A 146 6.40 -9.76 -4.89
C ALA A 146 6.44 -8.54 -3.98
N ASN A 147 5.64 -7.54 -4.34
CA ASN A 147 5.52 -6.28 -3.63
C ASN A 147 4.08 -5.74 -3.77
N LYS A 148 3.85 -4.49 -3.38
CA LYS A 148 2.52 -3.85 -3.46
C LYS A 148 1.98 -3.70 -4.90
N ALA A 149 2.83 -3.77 -5.93
CA ALA A 149 2.41 -3.82 -7.33
C ALA A 149 1.97 -5.21 -7.80
N GLY A 150 2.20 -6.27 -7.01
CA GLY A 150 1.92 -7.67 -7.36
C GLY A 150 3.20 -8.49 -7.52
N VAL A 151 3.09 -9.64 -8.20
CA VAL A 151 4.24 -10.51 -8.52
C VAL A 151 4.76 -10.20 -9.93
N GLN A 152 6.07 -10.01 -10.04
CA GLN A 152 6.73 -9.42 -11.21
C GLN A 152 8.05 -10.12 -11.51
N ALA A 153 8.43 -10.16 -12.77
CA ALA A 153 9.64 -10.86 -13.24
C ALA A 153 10.84 -9.91 -13.34
N ILE A 154 12.00 -10.39 -12.86
CA ILE A 154 13.32 -9.78 -13.06
C ILE A 154 14.17 -10.80 -13.80
N VAL A 155 14.51 -10.50 -15.05
CA VAL A 155 15.41 -11.36 -15.84
C VAL A 155 16.85 -11.04 -15.47
N ALA A 156 17.67 -12.05 -15.22
CA ALA A 156 19.05 -11.85 -14.81
C ALA A 156 20.01 -12.90 -15.38
N LYS A 157 21.26 -12.49 -15.63
CA LYS A 157 22.33 -13.42 -16.03
C LYS A 157 22.91 -14.20 -14.85
N ALA A 158 22.92 -13.59 -13.66
CA ALA A 158 23.34 -14.20 -12.42
C ALA A 158 22.46 -13.77 -11.24
N VAL A 159 22.32 -14.64 -10.25
CA VAL A 159 21.55 -14.42 -9.02
C VAL A 159 22.49 -14.54 -7.82
N LEU A 160 22.49 -13.52 -6.96
CA LEU A 160 23.08 -13.59 -5.63
C LEU A 160 21.97 -13.56 -4.59
N ASP A 161 21.83 -14.62 -3.81
CA ASP A 161 20.89 -14.68 -2.71
C ASP A 161 21.60 -14.47 -1.37
N VAL A 162 21.22 -13.39 -0.68
CA VAL A 162 21.70 -13.05 0.66
C VAL A 162 20.59 -13.14 1.71
N SER A 163 19.43 -13.66 1.34
CA SER A 163 18.31 -13.89 2.24
C SER A 163 18.60 -15.02 3.24
N GLN A 164 17.84 -15.03 4.34
CA GLN A 164 18.07 -15.96 5.46
C GLN A 164 17.93 -17.44 5.06
N ALA A 165 16.83 -17.80 4.39
CA ALA A 165 16.59 -19.16 3.93
C ALA A 165 17.34 -19.52 2.65
N SER A 166 17.73 -18.53 1.86
CA SER A 166 18.27 -18.75 0.51
C SER A 166 17.31 -19.57 -0.36
N ARG A 167 16.03 -19.18 -0.34
CA ARG A 167 14.93 -19.95 -0.97
C ARG A 167 15.11 -20.11 -2.49
N THR A 168 15.84 -19.19 -3.13
CA THR A 168 16.23 -19.33 -4.55
C THR A 168 16.92 -20.66 -4.84
N ALA A 169 17.74 -21.16 -3.90
CA ALA A 169 18.47 -22.42 -4.04
C ALA A 169 17.54 -23.62 -3.95
N ASP A 170 16.61 -23.61 -2.99
CA ASP A 170 15.61 -24.68 -2.86
C ASP A 170 14.74 -24.77 -4.11
N ASP A 171 14.26 -23.62 -4.61
CA ASP A 171 13.43 -23.57 -5.81
C ASP A 171 14.24 -23.93 -7.07
N ALA A 172 15.55 -23.71 -7.09
CA ALA A 172 16.46 -24.17 -8.15
C ALA A 172 16.77 -25.68 -8.08
N GLY A 173 16.33 -26.37 -7.03
CA GLY A 173 16.57 -27.81 -6.83
C GLY A 173 17.93 -28.13 -6.21
N ALA A 174 18.51 -27.19 -5.46
CA ALA A 174 19.76 -27.41 -4.74
C ALA A 174 19.62 -28.50 -3.67
N GLU A 175 20.69 -29.26 -3.45
CA GLU A 175 20.79 -30.21 -2.35
C GLU A 175 20.95 -29.45 -1.01
N ARG A 176 20.15 -29.80 0.00
CA ARG A 176 20.20 -29.24 1.35
C ARG A 176 20.21 -30.37 2.38
N ALA A 177 20.92 -30.17 3.48
CA ALA A 177 20.80 -31.07 4.62
C ALA A 177 19.32 -31.19 5.08
N PRO A 178 18.83 -32.40 5.37
CA PRO A 178 17.43 -32.62 5.73
C PRO A 178 17.06 -31.92 7.03
N TRP A 179 15.81 -31.45 7.11
CA TRP A 179 15.28 -30.92 8.36
C TRP A 179 15.16 -32.00 9.43
N THR A 180 15.89 -31.81 10.52
CA THR A 180 15.75 -32.62 11.73
C THR A 180 14.87 -31.86 12.71
N ALA A 181 13.68 -32.39 12.98
CA ALA A 181 12.77 -31.83 13.99
C ALA A 181 13.53 -31.64 15.32
N GLY A 182 13.51 -30.41 15.86
CA GLY A 182 14.33 -30.09 17.01
C GLY A 182 14.03 -28.73 17.61
N THR A 183 14.86 -28.32 18.56
CA THR A 183 14.77 -27.02 19.22
C THR A 183 15.72 -26.04 18.54
N LEU A 184 15.22 -24.88 18.13
CA LEU A 184 16.03 -23.82 17.55
C LEU A 184 16.41 -22.78 18.58
N ARG A 185 17.65 -22.31 18.47
CA ARG A 185 18.13 -21.12 19.17
C ARG A 185 17.75 -19.89 18.36
N VAL A 186 16.89 -19.03 18.92
CA VAL A 186 16.50 -17.75 18.33
C VAL A 186 16.85 -16.63 19.30
N SER A 187 17.33 -15.49 18.78
CA SER A 187 17.82 -14.40 19.62
C SER A 187 17.28 -13.04 19.17
N ARG A 188 17.23 -12.07 20.09
CA ARG A 188 16.98 -10.65 19.81
C ARG A 188 17.80 -9.75 20.73
N PRO A 189 18.27 -8.58 20.29
CA PRO A 189 18.91 -7.63 21.18
C PRO A 189 17.86 -6.92 22.06
N LEU A 190 18.17 -6.82 23.35
CA LEU A 190 17.46 -6.07 24.38
C LEU A 190 18.30 -4.87 24.81
N ALA A 191 17.70 -3.69 24.74
CA ALA A 191 18.31 -2.49 25.28
C ALA A 191 18.19 -2.51 26.81
N ASP A 192 19.33 -2.48 27.49
CA ASP A 192 19.37 -2.28 28.92
C ASP A 192 18.81 -0.89 29.28
N GLN A 193 17.90 -0.85 30.26
CA GLN A 193 17.14 0.35 30.59
C GLN A 193 18.01 1.51 31.08
N LYS A 194 19.10 1.20 31.80
CA LYS A 194 19.95 2.18 32.49
C LYS A 194 21.12 2.62 31.61
N THR A 195 21.79 1.66 30.97
CA THR A 195 23.02 1.87 30.20
C THR A 195 22.76 2.10 28.72
N LYS A 196 21.55 1.80 28.22
CA LYS A 196 21.18 1.82 26.80
C LYS A 196 22.05 0.90 25.91
N ARG A 197 22.85 0.03 26.51
CA ARG A 197 23.62 -1.00 25.78
C ARG A 197 22.68 -2.11 25.33
N LEU A 198 22.98 -2.70 24.17
CA LEU A 198 22.24 -3.86 23.67
C LEU A 198 22.86 -5.16 24.20
N ALA A 199 22.04 -6.08 24.69
CA ALA A 199 22.42 -7.43 25.06
C ALA A 199 21.49 -8.43 24.37
N LEU A 200 22.02 -9.53 23.82
CA LEU A 200 21.18 -10.55 23.19
C LEU A 200 20.42 -11.37 24.24
N VAL A 201 19.10 -11.43 24.09
CA VAL A 201 18.23 -12.40 24.77
C VAL A 201 18.00 -13.55 23.81
N THR A 202 18.31 -14.76 24.27
CA THR A 202 18.18 -15.99 23.48
C THR A 202 17.08 -16.86 24.09
N LYS A 203 16.29 -17.51 23.25
CA LYS A 203 15.41 -18.62 23.64
C LYS A 203 15.65 -19.85 22.79
N GLU A 204 15.34 -20.98 23.41
CA GLU A 204 15.19 -22.26 22.77
C GLU A 204 13.71 -22.48 22.47
N VAL A 205 13.37 -22.67 21.19
CA VAL A 205 11.98 -22.82 20.73
C VAL A 205 11.83 -24.13 19.96
N PRO A 206 10.88 -25.01 20.33
CA PRO A 206 10.58 -26.20 19.55
C PRO A 206 10.13 -25.86 18.12
N MET A 207 10.78 -26.48 17.14
CA MET A 207 10.49 -26.33 15.72
C MET A 207 10.38 -27.74 15.09
N PRO A 208 9.21 -28.40 15.20
CA PRO A 208 9.04 -29.74 14.64
C PRO A 208 9.14 -29.75 13.11
N GLU A 209 8.79 -28.63 12.47
CA GLU A 209 8.77 -28.43 11.02
C GLU A 209 9.20 -27.00 10.70
N LEU A 210 9.91 -26.81 9.59
CA LEU A 210 10.27 -25.48 9.10
C LEU A 210 9.10 -24.89 8.30
N THR A 211 8.12 -24.33 9.01
CA THR A 211 7.00 -23.60 8.39
C THR A 211 6.94 -22.17 8.91
N TRP A 212 6.33 -21.30 8.11
CA TRP A 212 6.19 -19.89 8.46
C TRP A 212 5.39 -19.66 9.76
N ALA A 213 4.35 -20.47 9.99
CA ALA A 213 3.56 -20.41 11.20
C ALA A 213 4.40 -20.74 12.45
N ARG A 214 5.30 -21.73 12.37
CA ARG A 214 6.16 -22.12 13.49
C ARG A 214 7.24 -21.09 13.79
N LEU A 215 7.84 -20.50 12.74
CA LEU A 215 8.78 -19.37 12.89
C LEU A 215 8.13 -18.17 13.58
N ASN A 216 6.89 -17.84 13.22
CA ASN A 216 6.18 -16.74 13.85
C ASN A 216 5.75 -17.03 15.30
N LYS A 217 5.49 -18.30 15.65
CA LYS A 217 5.32 -18.68 17.07
C LYS A 217 6.61 -18.49 17.87
N ALA A 218 7.78 -18.79 17.29
CA ALA A 218 9.06 -18.50 17.91
C ALA A 218 9.29 -16.99 18.08
N GLU A 219 8.94 -16.19 17.06
CA GLU A 219 8.99 -14.72 17.11
C GLU A 219 8.14 -14.15 18.25
N GLN A 220 6.89 -14.60 18.37
CA GLN A 220 5.97 -14.15 19.41
C GLN A 220 6.50 -14.52 20.81
N ALA A 221 6.97 -15.76 20.99
CA ALA A 221 7.54 -16.20 22.26
C ALA A 221 8.76 -15.37 22.68
N LEU A 222 9.61 -14.94 21.74
CA LEU A 222 10.72 -14.02 22.03
C LEU A 222 10.23 -12.63 22.48
N ARG A 223 9.22 -12.09 21.79
CA ARG A 223 8.66 -10.76 22.07
C ARG A 223 8.01 -10.67 23.47
N GLU A 224 7.38 -11.74 23.94
CA GLU A 224 6.79 -11.79 25.30
C GLU A 224 7.80 -11.58 26.43
N THR A 225 9.07 -11.97 26.25
CA THR A 225 10.12 -11.77 27.25
C THR A 225 10.79 -10.39 27.15
N TRP A 226 10.54 -9.67 26.06
CA TRP A 226 11.27 -8.45 25.69
C TRP A 226 10.46 -7.16 25.87
N ASN A 227 9.12 -7.22 25.89
CA ASN A 227 8.20 -6.08 25.78
C ASN A 227 8.19 -5.05 26.93
N VAL A 228 9.22 -4.96 27.79
CA VAL A 228 9.37 -3.80 28.68
C VAL A 228 9.93 -2.63 27.86
N VAL A 229 9.02 -1.80 27.33
CA VAL A 229 9.28 -0.65 26.44
C VAL A 229 10.47 0.20 26.92
N VAL A 230 11.62 0.04 26.28
CA VAL A 230 12.77 0.96 26.39
C VAL A 230 12.97 1.68 25.07
N GLY A 231 11.98 2.43 24.59
CA GLY A 231 12.11 3.25 23.38
C GLY A 231 12.04 2.47 22.05
N THR A 232 11.63 3.17 20.99
CA THR A 232 11.04 2.58 19.77
C THR A 232 12.02 2.15 18.66
N ASN A 233 13.30 1.87 18.94
CA ASN A 233 14.33 1.80 17.86
C ASN A 233 15.34 0.64 17.91
N PHE A 234 15.04 -0.52 18.52
CA PHE A 234 16.13 -1.47 18.83
C PHE A 234 16.16 -2.81 18.08
N ALA A 235 15.10 -3.30 17.43
CA ALA A 235 15.18 -4.42 16.45
C ALA A 235 13.83 -4.64 15.75
N HIS A 236 13.84 -4.77 14.42
CA HIS A 236 12.67 -5.11 13.60
C HIS A 236 12.47 -6.62 13.41
N SER A 237 13.55 -7.41 13.38
CA SER A 237 13.53 -8.86 13.14
C SER A 237 14.23 -9.64 14.26
N MET A 238 13.91 -10.93 14.40
CA MET A 238 14.76 -11.86 15.14
C MET A 238 16.09 -12.11 14.44
N ASP A 239 17.06 -12.49 15.24
CA ASP A 239 18.28 -13.13 14.79
C ASP A 239 18.11 -14.66 14.79
N PHE A 240 18.26 -15.23 13.60
CA PHE A 240 18.08 -16.64 13.31
C PHE A 240 19.07 -17.08 12.23
N HIS A 241 19.70 -18.24 12.44
CA HIS A 241 20.55 -18.91 11.47
C HIS A 241 19.88 -20.20 11.02
N MET A 242 19.91 -20.45 9.72
CA MET A 242 19.40 -21.71 9.17
C MET A 242 20.26 -22.88 9.70
N PRO A 243 19.68 -23.89 10.37
CA PRO A 243 20.44 -25.00 10.95
C PRO A 243 20.96 -25.97 9.88
N ASN A 244 20.31 -26.03 8.73
CA ASN A 244 20.63 -26.97 7.66
C ASN A 244 21.30 -26.25 6.51
N ALA A 245 22.59 -26.57 6.33
CA ALA A 245 23.40 -26.01 5.28
C ALA A 245 22.95 -26.47 3.89
N LEU A 246 23.11 -25.58 2.91
CA LEU A 246 23.07 -25.90 1.49
C LEU A 246 24.35 -26.64 1.09
N ALA A 247 24.23 -27.52 0.11
CA ALA A 247 25.38 -28.10 -0.55
C ALA A 247 26.05 -27.05 -1.44
N MET A 248 27.20 -26.55 -0.98
CA MET A 248 28.02 -25.60 -1.72
C MET A 248 28.98 -26.33 -2.66
N ALA A 249 29.42 -25.67 -3.74
CA ALA A 249 30.32 -26.26 -4.73
C ALA A 249 31.72 -26.56 -4.15
N GLN A 250 32.16 -25.76 -3.17
CA GLN A 250 33.34 -26.01 -2.35
C GLN A 250 32.99 -25.74 -0.88
N PRO A 251 33.67 -26.38 0.09
CA PRO A 251 33.53 -26.04 1.50
C PRO A 251 33.88 -24.56 1.76
N LEU A 252 33.14 -23.92 2.67
CA LEU A 252 33.35 -22.53 3.04
C LEU A 252 34.50 -22.38 4.03
N GLU A 253 35.56 -21.67 3.64
CA GLU A 253 36.69 -21.27 4.48
C GLU A 253 36.73 -19.74 4.60
N LEU A 254 36.48 -19.20 5.81
CA LEU A 254 36.34 -17.75 6.02
C LEU A 254 37.68 -17.01 6.11
N GLU A 255 38.76 -17.73 6.36
CA GLU A 255 40.12 -17.21 6.48
C GLU A 255 40.75 -16.92 5.12
N ASN A 256 40.35 -17.66 4.08
CA ASN A 256 40.81 -17.47 2.70
C ASN A 256 39.64 -17.65 1.71
N PRO A 257 38.65 -16.75 1.72
CA PRO A 257 37.42 -16.91 0.96
C PRO A 257 37.70 -16.83 -0.56
N ARG A 258 37.10 -17.75 -1.32
CA ARG A 258 37.10 -17.72 -2.79
C ARG A 258 35.67 -17.64 -3.32
N PRO A 259 35.40 -16.94 -4.44
CA PRO A 259 34.03 -16.83 -4.97
C PRO A 259 33.32 -18.17 -5.22
N GLU A 260 34.05 -19.18 -5.68
CA GLU A 260 33.49 -20.52 -5.96
C GLU A 260 32.95 -21.24 -4.71
N MET A 261 33.36 -20.84 -3.49
CA MET A 261 32.82 -21.39 -2.24
C MET A 261 31.38 -20.95 -1.98
N PHE A 262 30.95 -19.85 -2.60
CA PHE A 262 29.60 -19.32 -2.46
C PHE A 262 28.68 -19.78 -3.59
N ARG A 263 29.19 -20.59 -4.53
CA ARG A 263 28.40 -21.15 -5.61
C ARG A 263 27.62 -22.37 -5.11
N VAL A 264 26.35 -22.45 -5.46
CA VAL A 264 25.51 -23.59 -5.10
C VAL A 264 25.88 -24.81 -5.95
N LYS A 265 26.06 -25.97 -5.32
CA LYS A 265 26.42 -27.21 -6.03
C LYS A 265 25.28 -27.62 -6.97
N GLY A 266 25.61 -27.87 -8.24
CA GLY A 266 24.65 -28.34 -9.24
C GLY A 266 23.73 -27.27 -9.84
N VAL A 267 23.78 -26.03 -9.35
CA VAL A 267 22.96 -24.93 -9.89
C VAL A 267 23.86 -23.90 -10.59
N GLY A 268 23.70 -23.78 -11.92
CA GLY A 268 24.41 -22.76 -12.70
C GLY A 268 23.91 -21.35 -12.36
N ASN A 269 24.84 -20.40 -12.24
CA ASN A 269 24.56 -18.96 -12.07
C ASN A 269 23.89 -18.53 -10.75
N LEU A 270 23.85 -19.40 -9.74
CA LEU A 270 23.37 -19.09 -8.40
C LEU A 270 24.50 -19.07 -7.37
N PHE A 271 24.59 -17.95 -6.65
CA PHE A 271 25.50 -17.78 -5.53
C PHE A 271 24.71 -17.42 -4.28
N VAL A 272 25.15 -17.94 -3.12
CA VAL A 272 24.51 -17.69 -1.82
C VAL A 272 25.53 -17.13 -0.86
N LEU A 273 25.21 -15.98 -0.25
CA LEU A 273 25.99 -15.36 0.82
C LEU A 273 25.07 -15.08 2.01
N GLY A 274 24.93 -16.07 2.90
CA GLY A 274 24.10 -15.97 4.09
C GLY A 274 24.25 -17.20 4.97
N SER A 275 23.51 -17.28 6.07
CA SER A 275 23.65 -18.35 7.07
C SER A 275 23.50 -19.76 6.49
N SER A 276 22.68 -19.93 5.44
CA SER A 276 22.49 -21.20 4.74
C SER A 276 23.73 -21.72 4.01
N ALA A 277 24.72 -20.87 3.72
CA ALA A 277 25.99 -21.29 3.09
C ALA A 277 26.99 -21.88 4.09
N ALA A 278 26.75 -21.72 5.40
CA ALA A 278 27.69 -22.17 6.42
C ALA A 278 27.40 -23.61 6.86
N ALA A 279 28.46 -24.43 6.97
CA ALA A 279 28.35 -25.84 7.34
C ALA A 279 28.12 -26.09 8.84
N SER A 280 28.25 -25.07 9.70
CA SER A 280 28.01 -25.20 11.14
C SER A 280 27.47 -23.89 11.75
N PRO A 281 26.78 -23.95 12.91
CA PRO A 281 26.27 -22.75 13.58
C PRO A 281 27.35 -21.72 13.93
N ALA A 282 28.53 -22.17 14.35
CA ALA A 282 29.66 -21.29 14.65
C ALA A 282 30.23 -20.62 13.39
N ALA A 283 30.28 -21.34 12.27
CA ALA A 283 30.66 -20.76 10.98
C ALA A 283 29.61 -19.75 10.50
N ALA A 284 28.32 -20.03 10.69
CA ALA A 284 27.24 -19.10 10.38
C ALA A 284 27.37 -17.81 11.20
N GLU A 285 27.61 -17.90 12.51
CA GLU A 285 27.80 -16.73 13.38
C GLU A 285 28.98 -15.86 12.93
N ARG A 286 30.12 -16.47 12.60
CA ARG A 286 31.30 -15.75 12.08
C ARG A 286 31.03 -15.12 10.70
N LEU A 287 30.30 -15.83 9.83
CA LEU A 287 29.93 -15.36 8.49
C LEU A 287 29.00 -14.14 8.57
N MET A 288 27.98 -14.19 9.43
CA MET A 288 26.93 -13.17 9.55
C MET A 288 27.38 -11.89 10.28
N GLN A 289 28.69 -11.70 10.51
CA GLN A 289 29.22 -10.43 11.02
C GLN A 289 29.08 -9.31 9.97
N PRO A 290 28.50 -8.14 10.31
CA PRO A 290 28.16 -7.09 9.32
C PRO A 290 29.31 -6.65 8.41
N VAL A 291 30.50 -6.41 8.98
CA VAL A 291 31.69 -5.99 8.21
C VAL A 291 32.14 -7.10 7.27
N ARG A 292 32.21 -8.33 7.78
CA ARG A 292 32.64 -9.50 7.00
C ARG A 292 31.71 -9.75 5.83
N LEU A 293 30.39 -9.71 6.04
CA LEU A 293 29.40 -9.84 4.98
C LEU A 293 29.63 -8.81 3.88
N THR A 294 29.84 -7.55 4.25
CA THR A 294 30.04 -6.46 3.28
C THR A 294 31.31 -6.66 2.43
N ASP A 295 32.41 -7.09 3.05
CA ASP A 295 33.68 -7.33 2.35
C ASP A 295 33.59 -8.56 1.43
N LEU A 296 32.99 -9.66 1.90
CA LEU A 296 32.72 -10.85 1.08
C LEU A 296 31.77 -10.54 -0.08
N GLY A 297 30.74 -9.73 0.18
CA GLY A 297 29.83 -9.21 -0.82
C GLY A 297 30.59 -8.48 -1.93
N SER A 298 31.49 -7.55 -1.57
CA SER A 298 32.28 -6.80 -2.54
C SER A 298 33.16 -7.69 -3.44
N MET A 299 33.78 -8.72 -2.85
CA MET A 299 34.52 -9.73 -3.60
C MET A 299 33.60 -10.47 -4.59
N LEU A 300 32.44 -10.93 -4.13
CA LEU A 300 31.46 -11.63 -4.97
C LEU A 300 30.91 -10.74 -6.07
N GLY A 301 30.58 -9.47 -5.80
CA GLY A 301 30.09 -8.53 -6.80
C GLY A 301 31.07 -8.36 -7.98
N THR A 302 32.36 -8.23 -7.67
CA THR A 302 33.42 -8.15 -8.69
C THR A 302 33.48 -9.43 -9.54
N HIS A 303 33.42 -10.60 -8.90
CA HIS A 303 33.41 -11.89 -9.58
C HIS A 303 32.15 -12.08 -10.45
N LEU A 304 30.97 -11.80 -9.91
CA LEU A 304 29.68 -11.94 -10.59
C LEU A 304 29.56 -11.01 -11.80
N ARG A 305 30.11 -9.81 -11.73
CA ARG A 305 30.23 -8.93 -12.91
C ARG A 305 31.07 -9.60 -14.02
N ALA A 306 32.13 -10.32 -13.68
CA ALA A 306 32.95 -11.02 -14.67
C ALA A 306 32.24 -12.26 -15.24
N VAL A 307 31.46 -12.96 -14.41
CA VAL A 307 30.59 -14.07 -14.85
C VAL A 307 29.51 -13.56 -15.81
N ALA A 308 28.77 -12.52 -15.42
CA ALA A 308 27.70 -11.93 -16.22
C ALA A 308 28.20 -11.32 -17.55
N ALA A 309 29.46 -10.87 -17.61
CA ALA A 309 30.10 -10.39 -18.84
C ALA A 309 30.13 -11.43 -19.96
N LYS A 310 30.26 -12.71 -19.57
CA LYS A 310 30.45 -13.85 -20.48
C LYS A 310 29.12 -14.48 -20.89
N ALA A 311 28.01 -14.05 -20.30
CA ALA A 311 26.67 -14.58 -20.55
C ALA A 311 25.84 -13.61 -21.41
N ALA A 312 25.08 -14.17 -22.34
CA ALA A 312 24.06 -13.43 -23.06
C ALA A 312 22.85 -13.14 -22.13
N MET A 313 22.15 -12.03 -22.37
CA MET A 313 20.92 -11.74 -21.65
C MET A 313 19.82 -12.73 -22.10
N PRO A 314 19.16 -13.46 -21.18
CA PRO A 314 18.03 -14.31 -21.55
C PRO A 314 16.88 -13.50 -22.15
N LYS A 315 16.16 -14.06 -23.13
CA LYS A 315 15.01 -13.38 -23.75
C LYS A 315 13.73 -13.72 -22.98
N PRO A 316 12.95 -12.75 -22.48
CA PRO A 316 11.73 -13.02 -21.70
C PRO A 316 10.75 -14.02 -22.32
N ALA A 317 10.56 -13.96 -23.65
CA ALA A 317 9.66 -14.85 -24.38
C ALA A 317 10.08 -16.33 -24.36
N GLU A 318 11.33 -16.63 -24.02
CA GLU A 318 11.89 -17.99 -23.93
C GLU A 318 11.90 -18.50 -22.47
N LEU A 319 11.40 -17.71 -21.52
CA LEU A 319 11.42 -18.01 -20.09
C LEU A 319 10.03 -18.39 -19.57
N SER A 320 10.04 -19.11 -18.45
CA SER A 320 8.86 -19.43 -17.65
C SER A 320 9.16 -19.21 -16.18
N PHE A 321 8.18 -18.74 -15.42
CA PHE A 321 8.19 -18.92 -13.97
C PHE A 321 8.18 -20.43 -13.67
N LYS A 322 8.99 -20.88 -12.71
CA LYS A 322 9.00 -22.29 -12.33
C LYS A 322 7.74 -22.61 -11.51
N ALA A 323 6.90 -23.49 -12.04
CA ALA A 323 5.66 -23.89 -11.38
C ALA A 323 5.93 -24.40 -9.96
N LEU A 324 5.14 -23.91 -9.00
CA LEU A 324 5.07 -24.50 -7.67
C LEU A 324 4.22 -25.78 -7.75
N GLY A 325 4.66 -26.86 -7.13
CA GLY A 325 3.98 -28.16 -7.17
C GLY A 325 3.20 -28.45 -5.89
N GLY A 326 2.19 -29.31 -5.99
CA GLY A 326 1.42 -29.79 -4.83
C GLY A 326 0.05 -30.33 -5.21
N ALA A 327 -0.50 -31.17 -4.36
CA ALA A 327 -1.87 -31.66 -4.54
C ALA A 327 -2.87 -30.57 -4.11
N VAL A 328 -3.68 -30.11 -5.07
CA VAL A 328 -4.54 -28.94 -4.95
C VAL A 328 -5.87 -29.30 -4.29
N ARG A 329 -6.33 -28.44 -3.37
CA ARG A 329 -7.68 -28.47 -2.81
C ARG A 329 -8.71 -28.00 -3.83
N GLU A 330 -9.71 -28.84 -4.11
CA GLU A 330 -10.70 -28.57 -5.14
C GLU A 330 -11.54 -27.32 -4.84
N GLY A 331 -11.83 -26.53 -5.88
CA GLY A 331 -12.67 -25.33 -5.79
C GLY A 331 -11.99 -24.07 -5.23
N LEU A 332 -10.71 -24.15 -4.83
CA LEU A 332 -9.93 -22.98 -4.40
C LEU A 332 -8.89 -22.59 -5.45
N ALA A 333 -8.87 -21.31 -5.82
CA ALA A 333 -7.86 -20.76 -6.72
C ALA A 333 -7.39 -19.39 -6.26
N ILE A 334 -6.10 -19.11 -6.41
CA ILE A 334 -5.52 -17.81 -6.11
C ILE A 334 -5.84 -16.84 -7.24
N ARG A 335 -6.26 -15.63 -6.87
CA ARG A 335 -6.31 -14.47 -7.74
C ARG A 335 -5.30 -13.43 -7.25
N GLU A 336 -4.35 -13.10 -8.10
CA GLU A 336 -3.29 -12.13 -7.82
C GLU A 336 -3.55 -10.84 -8.62
N LEU A 337 -2.92 -9.74 -8.20
CA LEU A 337 -2.81 -8.57 -9.06
C LEU A 337 -1.92 -8.90 -10.27
N ALA A 338 -2.38 -8.52 -11.46
CA ALA A 338 -1.58 -8.51 -12.68
C ALA A 338 -0.84 -7.17 -12.88
N GLY A 339 -0.76 -6.35 -11.83
CA GLY A 339 -0.20 -5.00 -11.90
C GLY A 339 1.29 -4.96 -12.22
N ARG A 340 1.70 -3.89 -12.88
CA ARG A 340 3.09 -3.56 -13.17
C ARG A 340 3.55 -2.36 -12.35
N GLU A 341 4.79 -2.40 -11.90
CA GLU A 341 5.48 -1.26 -11.32
C GLU A 341 5.67 -0.22 -12.43
N ARG A 342 5.16 1.00 -12.23
CA ARG A 342 5.12 2.04 -13.26
C ARG A 342 4.46 1.53 -14.56
N PRO A 343 3.15 1.21 -14.51
CA PRO A 343 2.49 0.44 -15.56
C PRO A 343 2.56 1.08 -16.95
N TYR A 344 2.64 2.41 -17.01
CA TYR A 344 2.64 3.19 -18.26
C TYR A 344 4.03 3.51 -18.85
N ARG A 345 5.12 2.94 -18.34
CA ARG A 345 6.47 3.19 -18.87
C ARG A 345 6.66 2.50 -20.24
N THR A 346 7.02 3.28 -21.28
CA THR A 346 6.93 2.93 -22.72
C THR A 346 8.08 2.10 -23.30
N ALA A 347 9.03 1.61 -22.50
CA ALA A 347 9.96 0.58 -22.99
C ALA A 347 9.20 -0.76 -23.06
N LYS A 348 8.80 -1.16 -24.28
CA LYS A 348 8.05 -2.39 -24.67
C LYS A 348 7.88 -3.42 -23.55
N ALA A 349 6.65 -3.65 -23.12
CA ALA A 349 6.29 -4.57 -22.06
C ALA A 349 6.59 -6.02 -22.45
N ALA A 350 7.73 -6.53 -22.00
CA ALA A 350 7.99 -7.95 -22.02
C ALA A 350 7.23 -8.61 -20.86
N THR A 351 6.74 -9.82 -21.10
CA THR A 351 6.13 -10.65 -20.08
C THR A 351 6.84 -12.01 -20.04
N VAL A 352 6.67 -12.73 -18.94
CA VAL A 352 7.09 -14.12 -18.77
C VAL A 352 5.87 -14.95 -18.43
N ARG A 353 5.77 -16.17 -18.99
CA ARG A 353 4.65 -17.07 -18.67
C ARG A 353 4.79 -17.60 -17.24
N GLN A 354 3.73 -17.49 -16.45
CA GLN A 354 3.51 -18.27 -15.23
C GLN A 354 2.60 -19.46 -15.58
N PRO A 355 3.10 -20.69 -15.64
CA PRO A 355 2.25 -21.87 -15.82
C PRO A 355 1.35 -22.08 -14.60
N ALA A 356 0.27 -22.84 -14.79
CA ALA A 356 -0.52 -23.31 -13.66
C ALA A 356 0.33 -24.11 -12.66
N GLY A 357 0.08 -23.93 -11.38
CA GLY A 357 0.80 -24.57 -10.29
C GLY A 357 -0.04 -24.61 -9.01
N ALA A 358 0.62 -24.72 -7.87
CA ALA A 358 -0.02 -24.79 -6.57
C ALA A 358 0.85 -24.18 -5.46
N VAL A 359 0.23 -23.47 -4.53
CA VAL A 359 0.92 -22.84 -3.38
C VAL A 359 0.56 -23.60 -2.11
N PRO A 360 1.51 -23.95 -1.23
CA PRO A 360 1.22 -24.72 -0.02
C PRO A 360 0.33 -23.94 0.97
N ILE A 361 -0.58 -24.63 1.64
CA ILE A 361 -1.37 -24.12 2.75
C ILE A 361 -0.48 -24.18 4.01
N TRP A 362 -0.18 -23.02 4.59
CA TRP A 362 0.62 -22.90 5.81
C TRP A 362 -0.22 -22.84 7.09
N GLY A 363 -1.50 -22.50 6.98
CA GLY A 363 -2.40 -22.45 8.13
C GLY A 363 -3.86 -22.32 7.73
N GLU A 364 -4.75 -22.84 8.59
CA GLU A 364 -6.20 -22.73 8.43
C GLU A 364 -6.81 -22.11 9.68
N TYR A 365 -7.51 -21.01 9.48
CA TYR A 365 -8.12 -20.18 10.51
C TYR A 365 -9.61 -20.01 10.24
N GLU A 366 -10.34 -19.48 11.21
CA GLU A 366 -11.73 -19.08 10.98
C GLU A 366 -11.79 -17.69 10.36
N ILE A 367 -10.94 -16.78 10.86
CA ILE A 367 -10.85 -15.40 10.39
C ILE A 367 -9.38 -15.07 10.13
N VAL A 368 -9.11 -14.48 8.96
CA VAL A 368 -7.80 -13.94 8.61
C VAL A 368 -7.91 -12.43 8.48
N VAL A 369 -7.08 -11.69 9.22
CA VAL A 369 -7.00 -10.23 9.15
C VAL A 369 -5.68 -9.85 8.50
N VAL A 370 -5.73 -9.03 7.44
CA VAL A 370 -4.53 -8.54 6.76
C VAL A 370 -4.30 -7.09 7.16
N GLY A 371 -3.14 -6.78 7.74
CA GLY A 371 -2.71 -5.46 8.21
C GLY A 371 -2.85 -5.28 9.72
N GLY A 372 -1.75 -4.95 10.41
CA GLY A 372 -1.68 -4.73 11.86
C GLY A 372 -1.84 -3.27 12.30
N GLY A 373 -2.34 -2.39 11.42
CA GLY A 373 -2.69 -1.00 11.74
C GLY A 373 -3.90 -0.89 12.69
N PRO A 374 -4.34 0.34 13.05
CA PRO A 374 -5.45 0.61 13.97
C PRO A 374 -6.69 -0.27 13.79
N ALA A 375 -7.25 -0.32 12.58
CA ALA A 375 -8.43 -1.13 12.32
C ALA A 375 -8.15 -2.64 12.43
N GLY A 376 -7.02 -3.12 11.92
CA GLY A 376 -6.76 -4.55 11.81
C GLY A 376 -6.49 -5.25 13.14
N HIS A 377 -5.68 -4.66 14.03
CA HIS A 377 -5.50 -5.29 15.35
C HIS A 377 -6.78 -5.22 16.20
N ALA A 378 -7.56 -4.14 16.09
CA ALA A 378 -8.86 -4.06 16.77
C ALA A 378 -9.85 -5.13 16.25
N ALA A 379 -9.88 -5.35 14.93
CA ALA A 379 -10.67 -6.42 14.32
C ALA A 379 -10.26 -7.80 14.81
N ALA A 380 -8.95 -8.08 14.85
CA ALA A 380 -8.42 -9.35 15.31
C ALA A 380 -8.72 -9.60 16.80
N ILE A 381 -8.58 -8.56 17.65
CA ILE A 381 -8.92 -8.64 19.08
C ILE A 381 -10.42 -8.91 19.27
N ALA A 382 -11.30 -8.22 18.55
CA ALA A 382 -12.74 -8.42 18.65
C ALA A 382 -13.13 -9.86 18.29
N ALA A 383 -12.58 -10.37 17.19
CA ALA A 383 -12.82 -11.74 16.74
C ALA A 383 -12.25 -12.80 17.70
N GLY A 384 -11.03 -12.60 18.22
CA GLY A 384 -10.40 -13.50 19.19
C GLY A 384 -11.17 -13.55 20.51
N ARG A 385 -11.62 -12.39 21.03
CA ARG A 385 -12.46 -12.30 22.24
C ARG A 385 -13.84 -12.94 22.07
N ALA A 386 -14.35 -13.00 20.84
CA ALA A 386 -15.56 -13.76 20.52
C ALA A 386 -15.28 -15.29 20.42
N GLY A 387 -14.08 -15.74 20.73
CA GLY A 387 -13.69 -17.16 20.76
C GLY A 387 -13.50 -17.77 19.37
N ARG A 388 -13.03 -16.98 18.39
CA ARG A 388 -12.67 -17.47 17.05
C ARG A 388 -11.18 -17.72 16.95
N ARG A 389 -10.77 -18.66 16.09
CA ARG A 389 -9.37 -18.86 15.68
C ARG A 389 -8.98 -17.82 14.65
N VAL A 390 -8.15 -16.87 15.06
CA VAL A 390 -7.80 -15.69 14.25
C VAL A 390 -6.32 -15.69 13.90
N LEU A 391 -6.03 -15.36 12.64
CA LEU A 391 -4.69 -14.99 12.18
C LEU A 391 -4.65 -13.50 11.85
N LEU A 392 -3.64 -12.78 12.33
CA LEU A 392 -3.27 -11.44 11.91
C LEU A 392 -1.98 -11.46 11.07
N ILE A 393 -2.03 -10.96 9.85
CA ILE A 393 -0.90 -10.88 8.92
C ILE A 393 -0.39 -9.44 8.88
N GLU A 394 0.91 -9.23 9.11
CA GLU A 394 1.56 -7.92 9.08
C GLU A 394 2.83 -7.97 8.23
N GLN A 395 2.96 -7.05 7.27
CA GLN A 395 4.12 -6.96 6.38
C GLN A 395 5.38 -6.45 7.08
N ALA A 396 5.22 -5.67 8.16
CA ALA A 396 6.32 -5.13 8.95
C ALA A 396 6.67 -6.05 10.15
N GLY A 397 7.70 -5.64 10.89
CA GLY A 397 8.13 -6.29 12.15
C GLY A 397 7.46 -5.73 13.41
N PHE A 398 6.36 -4.98 13.30
CA PHE A 398 5.69 -4.33 14.43
C PHE A 398 4.18 -4.16 14.20
N ILE A 399 3.40 -4.11 15.29
CA ILE A 399 1.95 -3.86 15.28
C ILE A 399 1.65 -2.41 15.63
N GLY A 400 0.59 -1.84 15.06
CA GLY A 400 0.04 -0.53 15.43
C GLY A 400 0.16 0.54 14.34
N GLY A 401 0.77 0.24 13.20
CA GLY A 401 0.92 1.18 12.07
C GLY A 401 1.47 2.53 12.50
N ASN A 402 0.84 3.63 12.05
CA ASN A 402 1.26 5.00 12.37
C ASN A 402 1.27 5.33 13.87
N VAL A 403 0.46 4.64 14.70
CA VAL A 403 0.45 4.85 16.16
C VAL A 403 1.74 4.34 16.79
N ALA A 404 2.25 3.21 16.29
CA ALA A 404 3.53 2.64 16.73
C ALA A 404 4.72 3.52 16.33
N LEU A 405 4.59 4.27 15.22
CA LEU A 405 5.64 5.10 14.63
C LEU A 405 5.73 6.53 15.19
N GLY A 406 5.06 6.82 16.31
CA GLY A 406 5.32 8.05 17.06
C GLY A 406 4.18 9.06 17.12
N ILE A 407 2.99 8.80 16.55
CA ILE A 407 1.82 9.66 16.80
C ILE A 407 1.38 9.45 18.27
N THR A 408 1.72 10.42 19.12
CA THR A 408 1.64 10.32 20.59
C THR A 408 0.28 10.70 21.18
N GLY A 409 -0.62 11.27 20.38
CA GLY A 409 -1.96 11.69 20.80
C GLY A 409 -2.90 11.84 19.61
N PHE A 410 -4.19 11.65 19.87
CA PHE A 410 -5.23 11.89 18.87
C PHE A 410 -5.65 13.36 18.93
N TRP A 411 -5.62 14.07 17.81
CA TRP A 411 -6.10 15.45 17.76
C TRP A 411 -7.65 15.50 17.88
N ARG A 412 -8.38 14.54 17.27
CA ARG A 412 -9.85 14.34 17.29
C ARG A 412 -10.23 12.83 17.12
N GLY A 413 -11.51 12.50 16.97
CA GLY A 413 -12.02 11.13 16.78
C GLY A 413 -13.03 10.69 17.86
N TYR A 414 -13.87 9.70 17.56
CA TYR A 414 -14.84 9.11 18.48
C TYR A 414 -14.16 8.22 19.53
N ARG A 415 -13.92 8.79 20.73
CA ARG A 415 -13.11 8.18 21.80
C ARG A 415 -13.88 7.25 22.75
N ARG A 416 -15.12 6.90 22.41
CA ARG A 416 -15.91 5.91 23.14
C ARG A 416 -15.61 4.50 22.63
N GLY A 417 -16.22 3.48 23.21
CA GLY A 417 -16.06 2.13 22.72
C GLY A 417 -14.75 1.48 23.13
N PHE A 418 -14.22 0.65 22.22
CA PHE A 418 -12.95 -0.05 22.38
C PHE A 418 -11.77 0.89 22.71
N ASN A 419 -11.84 2.15 22.24
CA ASN A 419 -10.86 3.19 22.59
C ASN A 419 -10.70 3.42 24.09
N GLN A 420 -11.77 3.30 24.89
CA GLN A 420 -11.73 3.55 26.32
C GLN A 420 -10.83 2.54 27.05
N GLU A 421 -10.85 1.28 26.61
CA GLU A 421 -9.96 0.25 27.14
C GLU A 421 -8.50 0.56 26.76
N TRP A 422 -8.27 0.90 25.50
CA TRP A 422 -6.94 1.22 25.00
C TRP A 422 -6.29 2.39 25.77
N GLN A 423 -7.03 3.47 26.02
CA GLN A 423 -6.52 4.64 26.75
C GLN A 423 -6.14 4.33 28.20
N LYS A 424 -6.80 3.35 28.83
CA LYS A 424 -6.49 2.91 30.20
C LYS A 424 -5.20 2.08 30.27
N ARG A 425 -4.76 1.48 29.15
CA ARG A 425 -3.54 0.70 29.07
C ARG A 425 -2.32 1.58 28.74
N ARG A 426 -1.11 1.05 28.96
CA ARG A 426 0.13 1.73 28.56
C ARG A 426 0.17 1.88 27.04
N ARG A 427 0.88 2.91 26.55
CA ARG A 427 1.12 3.12 25.12
C ARG A 427 1.72 1.84 24.50
N LEU A 428 1.13 1.36 23.40
CA LEU A 428 1.53 0.15 22.66
C LEU A 428 1.14 -1.20 23.29
N ALA A 429 0.11 -1.27 24.13
CA ALA A 429 -0.39 -2.54 24.68
C ALA A 429 -1.03 -3.51 23.65
N TYR A 430 -1.02 -3.20 22.34
CA TYR A 430 -1.67 -4.01 21.31
C TYR A 430 -1.16 -5.45 21.21
N PRO A 431 0.17 -5.71 21.24
CA PRO A 431 0.67 -7.09 21.21
C PRO A 431 0.19 -7.90 22.43
N GLU A 432 0.15 -7.29 23.61
CA GLU A 432 -0.37 -7.93 24.83
C GLU A 432 -1.85 -8.28 24.68
N MET A 433 -2.66 -7.32 24.19
CA MET A 433 -4.10 -7.53 23.97
C MET A 433 -4.39 -8.60 22.90
N LEU A 434 -3.56 -8.68 21.85
CA LEU A 434 -3.67 -9.72 20.83
C LEU A 434 -3.37 -11.11 21.42
N ASN A 435 -2.34 -11.22 22.26
CA ASN A 435 -2.00 -12.46 22.96
C ASN A 435 -3.10 -12.86 23.95
N GLU A 436 -3.62 -11.92 24.75
CA GLU A 436 -4.78 -12.15 25.63
C GLU A 436 -6.02 -12.65 24.87
N ALA A 437 -6.19 -12.20 23.62
CA ALA A 437 -7.28 -12.61 22.74
C ALA A 437 -6.99 -13.91 21.97
N GLY A 438 -5.82 -14.53 22.15
CA GLY A 438 -5.45 -15.79 21.48
C GLY A 438 -5.23 -15.67 19.98
N VAL A 439 -4.78 -14.50 19.49
CA VAL A 439 -4.56 -14.26 18.06
C VAL A 439 -3.16 -14.73 17.64
N ASP A 440 -3.07 -15.59 16.61
CA ASP A 440 -1.80 -15.89 15.95
C ASP A 440 -1.38 -14.68 15.10
N ILE A 441 -0.10 -14.29 15.14
CA ILE A 441 0.44 -13.17 14.35
C ILE A 441 1.53 -13.66 13.41
N TRP A 442 1.42 -13.34 12.11
CA TRP A 442 2.49 -13.52 11.13
C TRP A 442 3.10 -12.16 10.76
N TYR A 443 4.27 -11.85 11.31
CA TYR A 443 5.09 -10.69 10.96
C TYR A 443 5.79 -10.88 9.61
N HIS A 444 6.35 -9.81 9.03
CA HIS A 444 7.13 -9.87 7.80
C HIS A 444 6.43 -10.55 6.60
N SER A 445 5.10 -10.56 6.61
CA SER A 445 4.25 -11.32 5.68
C SER A 445 3.45 -10.37 4.80
N LEU A 446 3.72 -10.38 3.50
CA LEU A 446 3.01 -9.54 2.54
C LEU A 446 1.90 -10.35 1.87
N ALA A 447 0.65 -9.88 1.93
CA ALA A 447 -0.43 -10.46 1.12
C ALA A 447 -0.21 -10.13 -0.36
N VAL A 448 -0.26 -11.14 -1.22
CA VAL A 448 0.06 -11.03 -2.67
C VAL A 448 -1.03 -11.65 -3.58
N GLY A 449 -1.98 -12.36 -2.99
CA GLY A 449 -3.15 -12.88 -3.69
C GLY A 449 -4.33 -13.14 -2.74
N ALA A 450 -5.54 -13.18 -3.30
CA ALA A 450 -6.76 -13.61 -2.63
C ALA A 450 -7.06 -15.06 -2.99
N VAL A 451 -7.34 -15.92 -2.01
CA VAL A 451 -7.81 -17.30 -2.27
C VAL A 451 -9.31 -17.25 -2.49
N MET A 452 -9.75 -17.60 -3.69
CA MET A 452 -11.13 -17.50 -4.14
C MET A 452 -11.82 -18.86 -4.21
N GLN A 453 -13.11 -18.87 -3.89
CA GLN A 453 -14.07 -19.93 -4.19
C GLN A 453 -15.30 -19.30 -4.84
N GLY A 454 -15.40 -19.37 -6.17
CA GLY A 454 -16.37 -18.55 -6.91
C GLY A 454 -16.11 -17.06 -6.68
N ASN A 455 -17.10 -16.33 -6.19
CA ASN A 455 -16.98 -14.92 -5.81
C ASN A 455 -16.63 -14.69 -4.32
N ALA A 456 -16.40 -15.75 -3.56
CA ALA A 456 -16.11 -15.67 -2.13
C ALA A 456 -14.61 -15.76 -1.84
N VAL A 457 -14.10 -14.91 -0.95
CA VAL A 457 -12.74 -15.02 -0.42
C VAL A 457 -12.71 -16.07 0.69
N ARG A 458 -11.71 -16.95 0.63
CA ARG A 458 -11.47 -18.09 1.55
C ARG A 458 -10.07 -18.12 2.14
N GLY A 459 -9.36 -17.00 2.05
CA GLY A 459 -8.00 -16.86 2.55
C GLY A 459 -7.20 -15.89 1.71
N VAL A 460 -5.92 -15.82 2.02
CA VAL A 460 -4.96 -15.00 1.29
C VAL A 460 -3.70 -15.79 1.02
N GLU A 461 -3.07 -15.48 -0.09
CA GLU A 461 -1.70 -15.85 -0.33
C GLU A 461 -0.76 -14.79 0.25
N VAL A 462 0.31 -15.25 0.90
CA VAL A 462 1.38 -14.41 1.41
C VAL A 462 2.74 -14.75 0.80
N ALA A 463 3.56 -13.72 0.58
CA ALA A 463 4.98 -13.83 0.29
C ALA A 463 5.80 -13.51 1.55
N THR A 464 6.84 -14.32 1.78
CA THR A 464 7.76 -14.23 2.91
C THR A 464 9.17 -14.62 2.45
N TRP A 465 10.17 -14.55 3.34
CA TRP A 465 11.51 -15.05 3.01
C TRP A 465 11.59 -16.58 2.90
N LEU A 466 10.55 -17.33 3.30
CA LEU A 466 10.40 -18.76 2.99
C LEU A 466 9.70 -19.03 1.64
N GLY A 467 9.34 -17.98 0.90
CA GLY A 467 8.61 -18.07 -0.37
C GLY A 467 7.13 -17.78 -0.20
N ARG A 468 6.30 -18.42 -1.03
CA ARG A 468 4.86 -18.18 -1.10
C ARG A 468 4.06 -19.27 -0.38
N GLY A 469 2.99 -18.87 0.30
CA GLY A 469 2.10 -19.77 1.03
C GLY A 469 0.70 -19.21 1.21
N ALA A 470 -0.29 -20.07 1.39
CA ALA A 470 -1.67 -19.69 1.62
C ALA A 470 -2.05 -19.80 3.11
N ALA A 471 -2.77 -18.81 3.61
CA ALA A 471 -3.50 -18.86 4.87
C ALA A 471 -5.00 -18.89 4.57
N LEU A 472 -5.67 -19.99 4.90
CA LEU A 472 -7.11 -20.13 4.68
C LEU A 472 -7.91 -19.51 5.84
N GLY A 473 -9.07 -18.94 5.50
CA GLY A 473 -10.03 -18.35 6.42
C GLY A 473 -11.46 -18.51 5.90
N GLN A 474 -12.45 -18.65 6.78
CA GLN A 474 -13.86 -18.62 6.36
C GLN A 474 -14.26 -17.21 5.95
N ILE A 475 -13.72 -16.20 6.64
CA ILE A 475 -13.87 -14.78 6.36
C ILE A 475 -12.49 -14.11 6.39
N VAL A 476 -12.26 -13.19 5.46
CA VAL A 476 -11.08 -12.32 5.45
C VAL A 476 -11.49 -10.89 5.77
N ILE A 477 -10.67 -10.20 6.56
CA ILE A 477 -10.80 -8.76 6.81
C ILE A 477 -9.58 -8.08 6.21
N ASP A 478 -9.82 -7.26 5.18
CA ASP A 478 -8.81 -6.42 4.58
C ASP A 478 -8.67 -5.11 5.36
N ALA A 479 -7.63 -5.05 6.18
CA ALA A 479 -7.18 -3.86 6.89
C ALA A 479 -5.75 -3.50 6.46
N SER A 480 -5.35 -3.84 5.23
CA SER A 480 -3.95 -3.72 4.76
C SER A 480 -3.46 -2.27 4.72
N GLY A 481 -4.40 -1.33 4.78
CA GLY A 481 -4.18 0.09 4.56
C GLY A 481 -4.21 0.47 3.08
N ASP A 482 -4.21 -0.49 2.15
CA ASP A 482 -4.17 -0.23 0.71
C ASP A 482 -5.27 -0.98 -0.08
N GLY A 483 -6.13 -1.71 0.63
CA GLY A 483 -7.23 -2.50 0.06
C GLY A 483 -6.76 -3.64 -0.82
N ASP A 484 -5.58 -4.22 -0.50
CA ASP A 484 -4.86 -5.15 -1.38
C ASP A 484 -5.67 -6.42 -1.64
N VAL A 485 -6.26 -7.01 -0.59
CA VAL A 485 -7.04 -8.24 -0.73
C VAL A 485 -8.32 -7.97 -1.51
N CYS A 486 -8.96 -6.81 -1.29
CA CYS A 486 -10.15 -6.41 -2.02
C CYS A 486 -9.89 -6.34 -3.53
N VAL A 487 -8.84 -5.64 -3.96
CA VAL A 487 -8.53 -5.53 -5.39
C VAL A 487 -8.03 -6.85 -5.97
N MET A 488 -7.28 -7.66 -5.21
CA MET A 488 -6.90 -9.02 -5.61
C MET A 488 -8.13 -9.92 -5.81
N ALA A 489 -9.15 -9.78 -4.97
CA ALA A 489 -10.42 -10.51 -5.11
C ALA A 489 -11.27 -10.01 -6.30
N GLY A 490 -10.96 -8.84 -6.86
CA GLY A 490 -11.66 -8.20 -7.97
C GLY A 490 -12.69 -7.16 -7.57
N ALA A 491 -12.67 -6.68 -6.32
CA ALA A 491 -13.45 -5.52 -5.93
C ALA A 491 -12.97 -4.28 -6.71
N LYS A 492 -13.92 -3.44 -7.12
CA LYS A 492 -13.61 -2.14 -7.71
C LYS A 492 -13.15 -1.17 -6.63
N ALA A 493 -12.31 -0.21 -7.01
CA ALA A 493 -11.82 0.82 -6.11
C ALA A 493 -11.50 2.09 -6.88
N ASP A 494 -11.65 3.23 -6.23
CA ASP A 494 -11.19 4.52 -6.72
C ASP A 494 -9.73 4.72 -6.26
N TYR A 495 -8.82 5.02 -7.19
CA TYR A 495 -7.41 5.29 -6.86
C TYR A 495 -6.65 6.03 -7.95
N ILE A 496 -6.30 7.30 -7.72
CA ILE A 496 -5.42 8.18 -8.54
C ILE A 496 -5.75 8.25 -10.06
N ASN A 497 -6.78 7.58 -10.53
CA ASN A 497 -7.12 7.42 -11.94
C ASN A 497 -8.62 7.60 -12.08
N ASP A 498 -9.05 8.84 -12.39
CA ASP A 498 -10.38 9.24 -12.88
C ASP A 498 -10.32 10.71 -13.36
N GLY A 499 -9.18 11.07 -13.97
CA GLY A 499 -8.91 12.40 -14.46
C GLY A 499 -8.41 13.41 -13.42
N ASP A 500 -8.10 13.07 -12.17
CA ASP A 500 -7.52 14.01 -11.20
C ASP A 500 -6.39 13.38 -10.36
N LEU A 501 -5.45 14.20 -9.89
CA LEU A 501 -4.32 13.83 -9.02
C LEU A 501 -4.65 13.99 -7.53
N CYS A 502 -5.93 14.11 -7.21
CA CYS A 502 -6.44 14.40 -5.86
C CYS A 502 -6.19 13.21 -4.94
N ILE A 503 -5.23 13.38 -4.03
CA ILE A 503 -4.96 12.44 -2.96
C ILE A 503 -4.43 13.21 -1.75
N GLU A 504 -4.78 12.75 -0.57
CA GLU A 504 -4.25 13.30 0.68
C GLU A 504 -2.73 13.11 0.77
N GLU A 505 -2.06 14.16 1.21
CA GLU A 505 -0.63 14.20 1.37
C GLU A 505 -0.13 13.21 2.44
N ALA A 506 1.01 12.58 2.17
CA ALA A 506 1.75 11.82 3.17
C ALA A 506 2.68 12.72 3.99
N SER A 507 2.91 12.36 5.25
CA SER A 507 3.92 13.01 6.11
C SER A 507 5.05 12.04 6.45
N PHE A 508 6.22 12.54 6.84
CA PHE A 508 7.35 11.70 7.24
C PHE A 508 7.67 11.88 8.72
N VAL A 509 7.91 10.77 9.41
CA VAL A 509 8.32 10.80 10.82
C VAL A 509 9.62 11.61 10.97
N GLY A 510 9.58 12.71 11.73
CA GLY A 510 10.75 13.55 12.01
C GLY A 510 11.06 14.62 10.95
N HIS A 511 10.23 14.80 9.91
CA HIS A 511 10.42 15.86 8.92
C HIS A 511 9.13 16.62 8.60
N TYR A 512 9.27 17.94 8.53
CA TYR A 512 8.31 18.91 8.01
C TYR A 512 9.05 19.61 6.86
N PRO A 513 8.53 19.67 5.61
CA PRO A 513 7.11 19.83 5.29
C PRO A 513 6.29 18.53 5.15
N ASN A 514 5.00 18.70 5.40
CA ASN A 514 3.99 17.65 5.62
C ASN A 514 3.30 17.11 4.35
N SER A 515 3.81 17.42 3.15
CA SER A 515 2.88 17.72 2.05
C SER A 515 3.30 17.22 0.67
N MET A 516 3.29 15.90 0.45
CA MET A 516 3.34 15.35 -0.91
C MET A 516 2.46 14.12 -1.05
N ALA A 517 1.79 14.03 -2.19
CA ALA A 517 1.08 12.83 -2.59
C ALA A 517 2.09 11.67 -2.81
N PHE A 518 1.73 10.49 -2.30
CA PHE A 518 2.60 9.32 -2.25
C PHE A 518 1.85 8.09 -2.77
N ASP A 519 2.44 7.40 -3.76
CA ASP A 519 1.89 6.15 -4.30
C ASP A 519 2.63 4.94 -3.71
N PRO A 520 2.06 4.21 -2.74
CA PRO A 520 2.68 3.00 -2.21
C PRO A 520 2.73 1.83 -3.22
N MET A 521 2.03 1.92 -4.35
CA MET A 521 1.99 0.88 -5.39
C MET A 521 3.06 1.08 -6.48
N ASP A 522 3.62 2.28 -6.63
CA ASP A 522 4.87 2.50 -7.38
C ASP A 522 6.06 2.30 -6.45
N VAL A 523 6.52 1.05 -6.32
CA VAL A 523 7.55 0.66 -5.35
C VAL A 523 8.88 1.38 -5.58
N ALA A 524 9.28 1.59 -6.83
CA ALA A 524 10.47 2.34 -7.22
C ALA A 524 10.32 3.82 -6.85
N GLY A 525 9.17 4.42 -7.16
CA GLY A 525 8.86 5.79 -6.75
C GLY A 525 8.86 5.95 -5.23
N ALA A 526 8.21 5.03 -4.50
CA ALA A 526 8.17 5.00 -3.04
C ALA A 526 9.57 4.84 -2.42
N THR A 527 10.40 3.96 -2.99
CA THR A 527 11.79 3.74 -2.57
C THR A 527 12.61 5.01 -2.76
N LEU A 528 12.56 5.61 -3.95
CA LEU A 528 13.30 6.84 -4.25
C LEU A 528 12.80 8.01 -3.39
N HIS A 529 11.49 8.11 -3.16
CA HIS A 529 10.92 9.11 -2.27
C HIS A 529 11.54 9.03 -0.87
N ARG A 530 11.60 7.83 -0.29
CA ARG A 530 12.20 7.60 1.03
C ARG A 530 13.66 8.03 1.05
N VAL A 531 14.44 7.66 0.03
CA VAL A 531 15.87 7.96 -0.08
C VAL A 531 16.10 9.47 -0.15
N LEU A 532 15.40 10.16 -1.05
CA LEU A 532 15.54 11.61 -1.21
C LEU A 532 15.10 12.37 0.04
N VAL A 533 14.03 11.93 0.72
CA VAL A 533 13.63 12.54 2.00
C VAL A 533 14.68 12.30 3.08
N ALA A 534 15.22 11.07 3.19
CA ALA A 534 16.22 10.71 4.21
C ALA A 534 17.48 11.58 4.16
N GLU A 535 17.89 12.01 2.96
CA GLU A 535 19.02 12.93 2.75
C GLU A 535 18.81 14.31 3.40
N HIS A 536 17.56 14.72 3.62
CA HIS A 536 17.20 16.07 4.09
C HIS A 536 16.70 16.12 5.54
N VAL A 537 16.36 14.97 6.13
CA VAL A 537 15.94 14.92 7.54
C VAL A 537 17.17 15.05 8.47
N LYS A 538 17.32 16.24 9.07
CA LYS A 538 18.43 16.59 10.00
C LYS A 538 18.44 15.77 11.30
N LYS A 539 17.29 15.28 11.76
CA LYS A 539 17.13 14.42 12.95
C LYS A 539 16.01 13.41 12.72
N ALA A 540 16.27 12.36 11.94
CA ALA A 540 15.35 11.23 11.90
C ALA A 540 15.61 10.37 13.14
N ALA A 541 14.62 10.18 13.99
CA ALA A 541 14.67 9.19 15.07
C ALA A 541 14.54 7.76 14.49
N GLY A 542 15.34 7.40 13.49
CA GLY A 542 15.28 6.13 12.76
C GLY A 542 15.12 6.28 11.25
N ILE A 543 14.57 5.24 10.61
CA ILE A 543 14.28 5.18 9.17
C ILE A 543 13.02 6.02 8.87
N PRO A 544 13.05 6.95 7.90
CA PRO A 544 11.88 7.75 7.56
C PRO A 544 10.82 6.86 6.90
N ILE A 545 9.70 6.63 7.58
CA ILE A 545 8.53 5.92 7.06
C ILE A 545 7.46 6.95 6.69
N ALA A 546 6.86 6.78 5.51
CA ALA A 546 5.75 7.59 5.04
C ALA A 546 4.48 7.27 5.84
N GLN A 547 3.87 8.29 6.44
CA GLN A 547 2.55 8.26 7.03
C GLN A 547 1.53 8.62 5.95
N ILE A 548 1.03 7.59 5.28
CA ILE A 548 0.06 7.71 4.20
C ILE A 548 -1.33 7.96 4.81
N ARG A 549 -2.10 8.90 4.24
CA ARG A 549 -3.46 9.25 4.69
C ARG A 549 -4.55 8.64 3.83
N GLU A 550 -4.29 8.50 2.55
CA GLU A 550 -5.23 8.00 1.57
C GLU A 550 -4.54 7.07 0.58
N THR A 551 -5.26 6.03 0.17
CA THR A 551 -4.87 5.07 -0.86
C THR A 551 -6.12 4.66 -1.64
N ARG A 552 -6.25 3.39 -2.04
CA ARG A 552 -7.46 2.88 -2.70
C ARG A 552 -8.66 3.01 -1.78
N ARG A 553 -9.77 3.52 -2.30
CA ARG A 553 -11.08 3.53 -1.64
C ARG A 553 -11.92 2.46 -2.30
N ILE A 554 -12.23 1.40 -1.57
CA ILE A 554 -12.96 0.25 -2.12
C ILE A 554 -14.42 0.64 -2.36
N LEU A 555 -14.97 0.26 -3.52
CA LEU A 555 -16.40 0.40 -3.78
C LEU A 555 -17.13 -0.74 -3.05
N GLY A 556 -17.84 -0.38 -1.99
CA GLY A 556 -18.67 -1.29 -1.21
C GLY A 556 -20.10 -1.36 -1.75
N ASP A 557 -20.96 -2.13 -1.09
CA ASP A 557 -22.40 -2.15 -1.37
C ASP A 557 -23.06 -0.77 -1.16
N TYR A 558 -22.36 0.17 -0.49
CA TYR A 558 -22.68 1.59 -0.41
C TYR A 558 -21.40 2.43 -0.29
N GLN A 559 -21.33 3.56 -0.99
CA GLN A 559 -20.23 4.53 -0.86
C GLN A 559 -20.75 5.78 -0.16
N ILE A 560 -20.19 6.11 1.01
CA ILE A 560 -20.54 7.34 1.74
C ILE A 560 -19.94 8.54 1.02
N ASN A 561 -20.74 9.58 0.78
CA ASN A 561 -20.28 10.81 0.12
C ASN A 561 -20.51 12.07 0.97
N GLU A 562 -20.17 13.24 0.41
CA GLU A 562 -20.26 14.51 1.13
C GLU A 562 -21.70 14.92 1.46
N LEU A 563 -22.69 14.49 0.65
CA LEU A 563 -24.10 14.76 0.93
C LEU A 563 -24.54 14.03 2.19
N ASP A 564 -24.19 12.74 2.32
CA ASP A 564 -24.50 11.93 3.49
C ASP A 564 -23.92 12.54 4.78
N VAL A 565 -22.69 13.03 4.71
CA VAL A 565 -22.03 13.72 5.82
C VAL A 565 -22.75 15.03 6.15
N ASN A 566 -23.05 15.85 5.14
CA ASN A 566 -23.67 17.16 5.35
C ASN A 566 -25.10 17.09 5.89
N THR A 567 -25.82 16.00 5.62
CA THR A 567 -27.18 15.78 6.12
C THR A 567 -27.21 15.06 7.45
N GLY A 568 -26.08 14.52 7.92
CA GLY A 568 -26.04 13.63 9.07
C GLY A 568 -26.82 12.34 8.82
N ARG A 569 -26.66 11.74 7.62
CA ARG A 569 -27.43 10.56 7.20
C ARG A 569 -27.25 9.40 8.16
N THR A 570 -28.37 8.83 8.58
CA THR A 570 -28.49 7.66 9.45
C THR A 570 -28.78 6.40 8.63
N TYR A 571 -28.45 5.23 9.19
CA TYR A 571 -28.57 3.95 8.50
C TYR A 571 -29.12 2.87 9.43
N ALA A 572 -30.01 2.02 8.92
CA ALA A 572 -30.56 0.90 9.70
C ALA A 572 -29.49 -0.12 10.14
N ASP A 573 -28.43 -0.24 9.36
CA ASP A 573 -27.27 -1.11 9.58
C ASP A 573 -26.02 -0.37 10.07
N VAL A 574 -26.19 0.75 10.80
CA VAL A 574 -25.06 1.48 11.42
C VAL A 574 -24.25 0.57 12.35
N ILE A 575 -22.92 0.63 12.21
CA ILE A 575 -21.94 -0.12 13.04
C ILE A 575 -20.85 0.77 13.64
N GLY A 576 -20.76 2.04 13.25
CA GLY A 576 -19.72 2.93 13.74
C GLY A 576 -20.12 4.40 13.69
N VAL A 577 -19.47 5.18 14.54
CA VAL A 577 -19.56 6.64 14.58
C VAL A 577 -18.18 7.21 14.38
N ILE A 578 -18.08 8.18 13.49
CA ILE A 578 -16.89 9.00 13.26
C ILE A 578 -17.22 10.41 13.74
N SER A 579 -16.34 10.99 14.56
CA SER A 579 -16.52 12.33 15.12
C SER A 579 -15.21 13.10 15.03
N CYS A 580 -15.08 13.94 14.01
CA CYS A 580 -13.87 14.69 13.77
C CYS A 580 -14.14 15.97 12.96
N ALA A 581 -13.14 16.84 12.87
CA ALA A 581 -13.19 17.97 11.96
C ALA A 581 -12.71 17.56 10.56
N PHE A 582 -13.27 18.19 9.52
CA PHE A 582 -12.77 18.04 8.16
C PHE A 582 -11.35 18.61 8.06
N ASP A 583 -10.39 17.73 7.77
CA ASP A 583 -8.95 17.98 7.72
C ASP A 583 -8.34 17.29 6.49
N PRO A 584 -8.51 17.89 5.29
CA PRO A 584 -8.31 17.21 4.01
C PRO A 584 -6.85 16.95 3.64
N HIS A 585 -5.88 17.66 4.24
CA HIS A 585 -4.45 17.45 3.97
C HIS A 585 -4.12 17.35 2.45
N GLY A 586 -4.78 18.19 1.66
CA GLY A 586 -4.88 18.08 0.21
C GLY A 586 -6.07 18.91 -0.26
N TYR A 587 -6.25 18.98 -1.58
CA TYR A 587 -7.39 19.67 -2.18
C TYR A 587 -8.60 18.74 -2.31
N TYR A 588 -9.75 19.30 -2.65
CA TYR A 588 -11.01 18.59 -2.83
C TYR A 588 -11.32 18.35 -4.32
N MET A 589 -12.17 17.36 -4.60
CA MET A 589 -12.60 17.05 -5.97
C MET A 589 -14.12 16.94 -6.15
N SER A 590 -14.91 16.95 -5.07
CA SER A 590 -16.36 16.79 -5.17
C SER A 590 -17.02 17.98 -5.88
N ASP A 591 -17.89 17.68 -6.85
CA ASP A 591 -18.75 18.67 -7.49
C ASP A 591 -19.61 19.42 -6.45
N TYR A 592 -20.02 18.74 -5.37
CA TYR A 592 -20.77 19.34 -4.26
C TYR A 592 -19.94 20.35 -3.47
N THR A 593 -18.66 20.04 -3.23
CA THR A 593 -17.74 20.96 -2.56
C THR A 593 -17.60 22.26 -3.35
N PHE A 594 -17.36 22.19 -4.66
CA PHE A 594 -17.29 23.36 -5.54
C PHE A 594 -18.62 24.11 -5.70
N ALA A 595 -19.74 23.40 -5.54
CA ALA A 595 -21.06 24.03 -5.53
C ALA A 595 -21.34 24.89 -4.28
N GLY A 596 -20.58 24.71 -3.19
CA GLY A 596 -20.79 25.40 -1.92
C GLY A 596 -21.27 24.49 -0.78
N LEU A 597 -21.28 23.18 -1.00
CA LEU A 597 -21.61 22.16 0.00
C LEU A 597 -20.35 21.54 0.64
N MET A 598 -19.26 22.31 0.73
CA MET A 598 -18.07 21.88 1.47
C MET A 598 -18.46 21.47 2.91
N ILE A 599 -17.90 20.35 3.35
CA ILE A 599 -18.04 19.86 4.72
C ILE A 599 -17.45 20.89 5.69
N SER A 600 -18.09 21.08 6.85
CA SER A 600 -17.63 22.01 7.86
C SER A 600 -16.19 21.73 8.30
N THR A 601 -15.34 22.75 8.17
CA THR A 601 -13.88 22.62 8.36
C THR A 601 -13.46 22.72 9.82
N LYS A 602 -12.21 22.35 10.13
CA LYS A 602 -11.63 22.57 11.47
C LYS A 602 -11.74 23.98 12.06
N LYS A 603 -12.03 25.00 11.25
CA LYS A 603 -12.23 26.37 11.73
C LYS A 603 -13.47 26.53 12.62
N VAL A 604 -14.51 25.71 12.46
CA VAL A 604 -15.75 25.83 13.26
C VAL A 604 -15.67 25.23 14.67
N LYS A 605 -14.52 24.64 15.06
CA LYS A 605 -14.27 23.93 16.34
C LYS A 605 -15.18 22.74 16.64
N GLN A 606 -16.42 22.69 16.17
CA GLN A 606 -17.35 21.57 16.29
C GLN A 606 -16.92 20.39 15.42
N ASP A 607 -17.09 19.17 15.92
CA ASP A 607 -16.90 17.95 15.13
C ASP A 607 -18.05 17.77 14.13
N VAL A 608 -17.71 17.27 12.95
CA VAL A 608 -18.64 16.70 12.00
C VAL A 608 -18.82 15.22 12.36
N VAL A 609 -20.07 14.79 12.44
CA VAL A 609 -20.41 13.39 12.74
C VAL A 609 -20.77 12.68 11.45
N MET A 610 -20.18 11.50 11.27
CA MET A 610 -20.52 10.59 10.17
C MET A 610 -20.83 9.20 10.73
N TYR A 611 -21.95 8.62 10.31
CA TYR A 611 -22.34 7.26 10.67
C TYR A 611 -21.86 6.27 9.61
N VAL A 612 -21.29 5.15 10.05
CA VAL A 612 -20.73 4.12 9.17
C VAL A 612 -21.67 2.92 9.13
N PRO A 613 -22.35 2.65 8.01
CA PRO A 613 -23.15 1.45 7.85
C PRO A 613 -22.28 0.23 7.51
N LEU A 614 -22.73 -0.97 7.88
CA LEU A 614 -22.02 -2.21 7.59
C LEU A 614 -21.78 -2.40 6.08
N ARG A 615 -22.76 -2.06 5.24
CA ARG A 615 -22.67 -2.17 3.78
C ARG A 615 -21.54 -1.33 3.15
N ALA A 616 -21.03 -0.28 3.83
CA ALA A 616 -19.84 0.46 3.39
C ALA A 616 -18.52 -0.25 3.69
N CYS A 617 -18.56 -1.29 4.54
CA CYS A 617 -17.43 -2.16 4.87
C CYS A 617 -17.48 -3.52 4.13
N ILE A 618 -18.46 -3.74 3.24
CA ILE A 618 -18.59 -4.95 2.41
C ILE A 618 -18.26 -4.58 0.96
N PRO A 619 -17.15 -5.09 0.37
CA PRO A 619 -16.83 -4.84 -1.03
C PRO A 619 -17.93 -5.36 -1.98
N ALA A 620 -18.34 -4.53 -2.94
CA ALA A 620 -19.45 -4.86 -3.83
C ALA A 620 -19.15 -6.11 -4.69
N GLY A 621 -20.09 -7.05 -4.72
CA GLY A 621 -19.99 -8.27 -5.55
C GLY A 621 -19.04 -9.35 -5.03
N VAL A 622 -18.31 -9.11 -3.94
CA VAL A 622 -17.38 -10.07 -3.32
C VAL A 622 -17.96 -10.57 -1.99
N GLU A 623 -17.88 -11.88 -1.75
CA GLU A 623 -18.41 -12.53 -0.54
C GLU A 623 -17.27 -12.99 0.39
N GLY A 624 -17.53 -13.22 1.68
CA GLY A 624 -16.49 -13.69 2.62
C GLY A 624 -15.38 -12.68 2.91
N LEU A 625 -15.59 -11.40 2.58
CA LEU A 625 -14.62 -10.32 2.73
C LEU A 625 -15.26 -9.08 3.38
N TYR A 626 -14.57 -8.49 4.33
CA TYR A 626 -14.83 -7.12 4.81
C TYR A 626 -13.61 -6.23 4.55
N VAL A 627 -13.84 -4.93 4.40
CA VAL A 627 -12.80 -3.89 4.35
C VAL A 627 -12.92 -2.96 5.56
N ALA A 628 -11.79 -2.61 6.16
CA ALA A 628 -11.73 -1.74 7.33
C ALA A 628 -10.53 -0.78 7.29
N GLY A 629 -10.57 0.26 8.13
CA GLY A 629 -9.58 1.33 8.12
C GLY A 629 -9.79 2.26 6.94
N ARG A 630 -8.75 3.01 6.56
CA ARG A 630 -8.82 4.12 5.57
C ARG A 630 -9.29 3.76 4.15
N CYS A 631 -9.44 2.47 3.84
CA CYS A 631 -9.84 1.96 2.51
C CYS A 631 -11.33 1.62 2.38
N PHE A 632 -12.11 1.70 3.46
CA PHE A 632 -13.54 1.42 3.40
C PHE A 632 -14.29 2.41 2.47
N SER A 633 -15.52 2.08 2.12
CA SER A 633 -16.21 2.75 1.01
C SER A 633 -16.71 4.16 1.36
N CYS A 634 -15.93 5.15 0.96
CA CYS A 634 -16.26 6.57 1.02
C CYS A 634 -15.60 7.31 -0.16
N THR A 635 -16.10 8.51 -0.48
CA THR A 635 -15.47 9.41 -1.46
C THR A 635 -14.20 10.07 -0.89
N HIS A 636 -13.37 10.67 -1.74
CA HIS A 636 -12.14 11.37 -1.32
C HIS A 636 -12.42 12.41 -0.22
N ASP A 637 -13.35 13.35 -0.46
CA ASP A 637 -13.63 14.41 0.50
C ASP A 637 -14.26 13.83 1.79
N ALA A 638 -15.10 12.79 1.72
CA ALA A 638 -15.64 12.15 2.92
C ALA A 638 -14.56 11.40 3.74
N GLN A 639 -13.58 10.78 3.08
CA GLN A 639 -12.51 10.01 3.70
C GLN A 639 -11.62 10.85 4.63
N ALA A 640 -11.48 12.15 4.34
CA ALA A 640 -10.75 13.10 5.18
C ALA A 640 -11.25 13.16 6.63
N LEU A 641 -12.51 12.79 6.88
CA LEU A 641 -13.07 12.62 8.22
C LEU A 641 -12.77 11.23 8.81
N ALA A 642 -12.67 10.22 7.96
CA ALA A 642 -12.86 8.83 8.34
C ALA A 642 -11.58 8.05 8.65
N ARG A 643 -10.45 8.73 8.78
CA ARG A 643 -9.11 8.13 8.91
C ARG A 643 -8.42 8.40 10.25
N MET A 644 -9.12 8.97 11.23
CA MET A 644 -8.52 9.18 12.55
C MET A 644 -8.45 7.85 13.31
N ASN A 645 -7.36 7.65 14.04
CA ASN A 645 -7.11 6.37 14.72
C ASN A 645 -8.23 5.92 15.66
N PRO A 646 -8.88 6.79 16.48
CA PRO A 646 -10.01 6.36 17.31
C PRO A 646 -11.17 5.78 16.50
N ASP A 647 -11.51 6.44 15.39
CA ASP A 647 -12.60 6.04 14.52
C ASP A 647 -12.28 4.68 13.86
N MET A 648 -11.05 4.53 13.34
CA MET A 648 -10.58 3.28 12.75
C MET A 648 -10.52 2.11 13.75
N LEU A 649 -10.15 2.36 15.01
CA LEU A 649 -10.14 1.33 16.07
C LEU A 649 -11.54 0.77 16.30
N ASN A 650 -12.54 1.66 16.45
CA ASN A 650 -13.92 1.24 16.66
C ASN A 650 -14.53 0.58 15.42
N GLN A 651 -14.26 1.11 14.22
CA GLN A 651 -14.69 0.51 12.96
C GLN A 651 -14.10 -0.90 12.78
N GLY A 652 -12.79 -1.04 13.01
CA GLY A 652 -12.09 -2.33 12.95
C GLY A 652 -12.67 -3.34 13.93
N TYR A 653 -12.86 -2.93 15.19
CA TYR A 653 -13.51 -3.77 16.20
C TYR A 653 -14.90 -4.25 15.74
N ALA A 654 -15.73 -3.35 15.22
CA ALA A 654 -17.08 -3.68 14.77
C ALA A 654 -17.09 -4.72 13.64
N VAL A 655 -16.24 -4.54 12.63
CA VAL A 655 -16.09 -5.49 11.52
C VAL A 655 -15.53 -6.83 12.00
N GLY A 656 -14.58 -6.82 12.94
CA GLY A 656 -14.04 -8.04 13.56
C GLY A 656 -15.10 -8.86 14.29
N TYR A 657 -15.96 -8.19 15.06
CA TYR A 657 -17.07 -8.85 15.74
C TYR A 657 -18.16 -9.33 14.76
N ALA A 658 -18.44 -8.56 13.70
CA ALA A 658 -19.35 -8.98 12.63
C ALA A 658 -18.87 -10.27 11.95
N ALA A 659 -17.58 -10.36 11.61
CA ALA A 659 -16.98 -11.58 11.07
C ALA A 659 -17.11 -12.76 12.06
N ALA A 660 -16.90 -12.53 13.35
CA ALA A 660 -17.07 -13.56 14.36
C ALA A 660 -18.50 -14.09 14.46
N LEU A 661 -19.51 -13.21 14.35
CA LEU A 661 -20.92 -13.59 14.30
C LEU A 661 -21.25 -14.40 13.04
N CYS A 662 -20.73 -13.99 11.88
CA CYS A 662 -20.91 -14.73 10.63
C CYS A 662 -20.35 -16.15 10.71
N VAL A 663 -19.14 -16.32 11.25
CA VAL A 663 -18.56 -17.65 11.51
C VAL A 663 -19.41 -18.44 12.50
N GLN A 664 -19.84 -17.81 13.61
CA GLN A 664 -20.64 -18.46 14.64
C GLN A 664 -21.94 -19.04 14.09
N ASN A 665 -22.64 -18.21 13.32
CA ASN A 665 -23.99 -18.48 12.84
C ASN A 665 -23.97 -19.17 11.47
N LYS A 666 -22.77 -19.34 10.87
CA LYS A 666 -22.56 -19.89 9.53
C LYS A 666 -23.32 -19.11 8.46
N THR A 667 -23.32 -17.79 8.57
CA THR A 667 -23.99 -16.88 7.64
C THR A 667 -22.98 -16.18 6.71
N PRO A 668 -23.36 -15.85 5.47
CA PRO A 668 -22.56 -14.97 4.62
C PRO A 668 -22.42 -13.58 5.24
N THR A 669 -21.43 -12.80 4.79
CA THR A 669 -21.09 -11.47 5.35
C THR A 669 -22.24 -10.48 5.26
N ARG A 670 -23.06 -10.58 4.20
CA ARG A 670 -24.25 -9.76 3.98
C ARG A 670 -25.46 -10.16 4.82
N ALA A 671 -25.46 -11.35 5.39
CA ALA A 671 -26.55 -11.87 6.22
C ALA A 671 -26.17 -11.96 7.70
N VAL A 672 -25.20 -11.17 8.14
CA VAL A 672 -24.89 -11.06 9.57
C VAL A 672 -26.12 -10.59 10.34
N ASP A 673 -26.31 -11.12 11.55
CA ASP A 673 -27.34 -10.61 12.46
C ASP A 673 -26.96 -9.21 12.93
N ILE A 674 -27.46 -8.21 12.20
CA ILE A 674 -27.17 -6.80 12.44
C ILE A 674 -27.64 -6.34 13.82
N ARG A 675 -28.72 -6.92 14.35
CA ARG A 675 -29.26 -6.54 15.67
C ARG A 675 -28.41 -7.11 16.79
N ALA A 676 -27.94 -8.35 16.67
CA ALA A 676 -26.99 -8.92 17.61
C ALA A 676 -25.67 -8.12 17.61
N LEU A 677 -25.17 -7.75 16.43
CA LEU A 677 -23.99 -6.89 16.28
C LEU A 677 -24.18 -5.53 16.96
N GLN A 678 -25.25 -4.81 16.63
CA GLN A 678 -25.54 -3.49 17.20
C GLN A 678 -25.71 -3.55 18.72
N LYS A 679 -26.40 -4.57 19.25
CA LYS A 679 -26.54 -4.78 20.70
C LYS A 679 -25.19 -4.91 21.39
N HIS A 680 -24.25 -5.68 20.81
CA HIS A 680 -22.89 -5.78 21.33
C HIS A 680 -22.16 -4.44 21.27
N LEU A 681 -22.24 -3.73 20.15
CA LEU A 681 -21.57 -2.44 19.96
C LEU A 681 -22.10 -1.35 20.91
N VAL A 682 -23.39 -1.36 21.23
CA VAL A 682 -23.98 -0.50 22.27
C VAL A 682 -23.46 -0.91 23.65
N ALA A 683 -23.41 -2.22 23.95
CA ALA A 683 -22.96 -2.71 25.25
C ALA A 683 -21.50 -2.34 25.58
N ILE A 684 -20.65 -2.24 24.56
CA ILE A 684 -19.25 -1.80 24.71
C ILE A 684 -19.04 -0.31 24.44
N ASP A 685 -20.10 0.46 24.19
CA ASP A 685 -20.09 1.90 23.91
C ASP A 685 -19.43 2.32 22.57
N CYS A 686 -19.27 1.39 21.63
CA CYS A 686 -18.88 1.72 20.24
C CYS A 686 -20.02 2.43 19.48
N LEU A 687 -21.26 2.15 19.84
CA LEU A 687 -22.44 2.93 19.45
C LEU A 687 -23.06 3.57 20.70
N PRO A 688 -23.47 4.84 20.64
CA PRO A 688 -24.06 5.54 21.77
C PRO A 688 -25.45 4.96 22.10
N ALA A 689 -25.63 4.44 23.31
CA ALA A 689 -26.91 3.88 23.75
C ALA A 689 -28.03 4.93 23.74
N GLU A 690 -27.70 6.17 24.09
CA GLU A 690 -28.63 7.28 24.26
C GLU A 690 -29.27 7.79 22.96
N THR A 691 -28.62 7.57 21.81
CA THR A 691 -29.11 7.99 20.49
C THR A 691 -29.25 6.82 19.51
N PHE A 692 -29.07 5.58 19.98
CA PHE A 692 -29.05 4.39 19.12
C PHE A 692 -30.31 4.27 18.26
N ASP A 693 -31.50 4.44 18.85
CA ASP A 693 -32.77 4.30 18.14
C ASP A 693 -32.94 5.33 17.03
N GLU A 694 -32.30 6.50 17.15
CA GLU A 694 -32.33 7.56 16.14
C GLU A 694 -31.37 7.25 15.00
N ILE A 695 -30.15 6.83 15.32
CA ILE A 695 -29.08 6.60 14.32
C ILE A 695 -29.25 5.26 13.57
N ALA A 696 -29.94 4.29 14.15
CA ALA A 696 -30.18 2.96 13.58
C ALA A 696 -31.46 2.90 12.72
N ARG A 697 -31.72 3.94 11.93
CA ARG A 697 -32.85 4.07 10.99
C ARG A 697 -32.39 4.66 9.67
N GLU A 698 -33.03 4.29 8.57
CA GLU A 698 -32.77 4.94 7.28
C GLU A 698 -33.30 6.37 7.26
N THR A 699 -32.45 7.32 6.88
CA THR A 699 -32.91 8.69 6.58
C THR A 699 -33.87 8.64 5.38
N PRO A 700 -35.07 9.23 5.49
CA PRO A 700 -36.05 9.23 4.39
C PRO A 700 -35.57 10.11 3.21
N PRO A 701 -36.03 9.82 1.99
CA PRO A 701 -35.76 10.69 0.84
C PRO A 701 -36.46 12.05 0.99
N VAL A 702 -35.89 13.07 0.36
CA VAL A 702 -36.50 14.41 0.28
C VAL A 702 -37.84 14.38 -0.47
N SER A 703 -38.83 15.12 0.04
CA SER A 703 -40.17 15.22 -0.53
C SER A 703 -40.26 16.23 -1.68
N GLU A 704 -41.27 16.08 -2.55
CA GLU A 704 -41.48 17.02 -3.68
C GLU A 704 -41.75 18.46 -3.21
N ALA A 705 -42.49 18.63 -2.11
CA ALA A 705 -42.75 19.96 -1.55
C ALA A 705 -41.45 20.65 -1.04
N GLU A 706 -40.53 19.89 -0.45
CA GLU A 706 -39.22 20.40 -0.04
C GLU A 706 -38.36 20.78 -1.24
N ILE A 707 -38.42 20.00 -2.32
CA ILE A 707 -37.73 20.27 -3.58
C ILE A 707 -38.24 21.58 -4.20
N GLU A 708 -39.55 21.74 -4.34
CA GLU A 708 -40.19 22.93 -4.91
C GLU A 708 -39.85 24.20 -4.13
N ALA A 709 -39.90 24.12 -2.79
CA ALA A 709 -39.52 25.22 -1.92
C ALA A 709 -38.02 25.57 -2.03
N ALA A 710 -37.15 24.56 -2.04
CA ALA A 710 -35.71 24.74 -2.15
C ALA A 710 -35.31 25.36 -3.50
N ALA A 711 -35.99 24.99 -4.59
CA ALA A 711 -35.72 25.49 -5.95
C ALA A 711 -35.92 27.00 -6.10
N GLN A 712 -36.74 27.62 -5.25
CA GLN A 712 -36.97 29.07 -5.28
C GLN A 712 -35.73 29.87 -4.87
N ASN A 713 -34.94 29.35 -3.92
CA ASN A 713 -33.77 30.04 -3.38
C ASN A 713 -32.59 29.08 -3.10
N PRO A 714 -31.93 28.56 -4.14
CA PRO A 714 -30.81 27.63 -4.00
C PRO A 714 -29.53 28.28 -3.44
N GLY A 715 -29.45 29.61 -3.33
CA GLY A 715 -28.31 30.29 -2.71
C GLY A 715 -28.15 29.99 -1.21
N GLN A 716 -29.24 29.54 -0.56
CA GLN A 716 -29.18 29.05 0.82
C GLN A 716 -28.61 27.63 0.85
N ARG A 717 -27.55 27.42 1.64
CA ARG A 717 -26.86 26.12 1.74
C ARG A 717 -27.81 24.94 1.99
N LYS A 718 -28.81 25.11 2.87
CA LYS A 718 -29.81 24.06 3.17
C LYS A 718 -30.63 23.70 1.93
N ASN A 719 -31.05 24.69 1.15
CA ASN A 719 -31.84 24.48 -0.06
C ASN A 719 -31.00 23.79 -1.14
N LEU A 720 -29.76 24.23 -1.35
CA LEU A 720 -28.85 23.57 -2.28
C LEU A 720 -28.61 22.10 -1.89
N LEU A 721 -28.46 21.82 -0.60
CA LEU A 721 -28.30 20.46 -0.08
C LEU A 721 -29.53 19.60 -0.38
N THR A 722 -30.75 20.11 -0.13
CA THR A 722 -32.00 19.42 -0.48
C THR A 722 -32.09 19.11 -1.97
N LEU A 723 -31.73 20.07 -2.83
CA LEU A 723 -31.74 19.89 -4.28
C LEU A 723 -30.69 18.87 -4.75
N ALA A 724 -29.50 18.90 -4.16
CA ALA A 724 -28.43 17.94 -4.47
C ALA A 724 -28.83 16.50 -4.06
N LEU A 725 -29.48 16.33 -2.90
CA LEU A 725 -30.04 15.05 -2.47
C LEU A 725 -31.15 14.53 -3.39
N ALA A 726 -32.00 15.42 -3.90
CA ALA A 726 -33.03 15.08 -4.87
C ALA A 726 -32.44 14.67 -6.22
N GLY A 727 -31.24 15.17 -6.56
CA GLY A 727 -30.56 14.91 -7.82
C GLY A 727 -31.43 15.29 -9.03
N PRO A 728 -31.59 14.42 -10.04
CA PRO A 728 -32.40 14.71 -11.22
C PRO A 728 -33.87 15.09 -10.92
N ARG A 729 -34.43 14.66 -9.79
CA ARG A 729 -35.82 15.02 -9.39
C ARG A 729 -35.99 16.52 -9.14
N ALA A 730 -34.93 17.24 -8.81
CA ALA A 730 -34.98 18.69 -8.60
C ALA A 730 -35.05 19.52 -9.89
N LEU A 731 -34.71 18.93 -11.04
CA LEU A 731 -34.58 19.66 -12.31
C LEU A 731 -35.89 20.35 -12.77
N PRO A 732 -37.09 19.73 -12.72
CA PRO A 732 -38.32 20.39 -13.13
C PRO A 732 -38.61 21.65 -12.33
N ALA A 733 -38.52 21.57 -10.99
CA ALA A 733 -38.75 22.71 -10.10
C ALA A 733 -37.70 23.81 -10.31
N LEU A 734 -36.43 23.45 -10.45
CA LEU A 734 -35.35 24.40 -10.71
C LEU A 734 -35.50 25.12 -12.05
N ARG A 735 -35.85 24.40 -13.12
CA ARG A 735 -36.11 25.01 -14.44
C ARG A 735 -37.27 25.99 -14.39
N ALA A 736 -38.38 25.61 -13.75
CA ALA A 736 -39.53 26.49 -13.58
C ALA A 736 -39.18 27.77 -12.78
N ALA A 737 -38.45 27.61 -11.66
CA ALA A 737 -38.00 28.72 -10.84
C ALA A 737 -36.97 29.61 -11.57
N PHE A 738 -36.11 29.03 -12.40
CA PHE A 738 -35.13 29.75 -13.21
C PHE A 738 -35.79 30.52 -14.35
N ALA A 739 -36.72 29.91 -15.09
CA ALA A 739 -37.46 30.56 -16.17
C ALA A 739 -38.28 31.77 -15.66
N THR A 740 -38.81 31.67 -14.43
CA THR A 740 -39.57 32.76 -13.80
C THR A 740 -38.67 33.91 -13.34
N ALA A 741 -37.52 33.60 -12.72
CA ALA A 741 -36.59 34.60 -12.19
C ALA A 741 -35.16 34.05 -12.20
N PRO A 742 -34.40 34.27 -13.30
CA PRO A 742 -33.03 33.78 -13.42
C PRO A 742 -32.10 34.45 -12.40
N THR A 743 -31.32 33.64 -11.68
CA THR A 743 -30.27 34.14 -10.78
C THR A 743 -28.99 33.31 -10.94
N PRO A 744 -27.82 33.87 -10.61
CA PRO A 744 -26.56 33.13 -10.51
C PRO A 744 -26.65 31.82 -9.72
N ASP A 745 -27.29 31.85 -8.55
CA ASP A 745 -27.43 30.66 -7.69
C ASP A 745 -28.28 29.57 -8.33
N LYS A 746 -29.37 29.94 -9.02
CA LYS A 746 -30.22 28.99 -9.77
C LYS A 746 -29.48 28.43 -10.98
N ALA A 747 -28.74 29.27 -11.71
CA ALA A 747 -27.88 28.82 -12.79
C ALA A 747 -26.81 27.84 -12.30
N LYS A 748 -26.14 28.15 -11.19
CA LYS A 748 -25.16 27.26 -10.55
C LYS A 748 -25.77 25.93 -10.11
N ALA A 749 -26.95 25.95 -9.49
CA ALA A 749 -27.67 24.73 -9.09
C ALA A 749 -28.12 23.87 -10.28
N LEU A 750 -28.60 24.49 -11.37
CA LEU A 750 -28.89 23.80 -12.62
C LEU A 750 -27.64 23.13 -13.19
N CYS A 751 -26.53 23.87 -13.29
CA CYS A 751 -25.27 23.34 -13.79
C CYS A 751 -24.72 22.19 -12.92
N LEU A 752 -24.83 22.28 -11.59
CA LEU A 752 -24.46 21.20 -10.66
C LEU A 752 -25.19 19.90 -10.98
N LEU A 753 -26.48 19.98 -11.34
CA LEU A 753 -27.29 18.82 -11.71
C LEU A 753 -27.14 18.41 -13.19
N GLY A 754 -26.16 18.98 -13.90
CA GLY A 754 -25.86 18.65 -15.30
C GLY A 754 -26.74 19.35 -16.34
N ASP A 755 -27.55 20.33 -15.92
CA ASP A 755 -28.46 21.05 -16.81
C ASP A 755 -27.78 22.21 -17.55
N LYS A 756 -28.17 22.43 -18.81
CA LYS A 756 -27.54 23.40 -19.72
C LYS A 756 -28.19 24.78 -19.74
N GLU A 757 -29.38 24.96 -19.14
CA GLU A 757 -30.10 26.23 -19.17
C GLU A 757 -29.38 27.32 -18.35
N GLY A 758 -28.68 26.93 -17.29
CA GLY A 758 -27.89 27.85 -16.45
C GLY A 758 -26.58 28.34 -17.09
N VAL A 759 -26.08 27.66 -18.13
CA VAL A 759 -24.73 27.88 -18.68
C VAL A 759 -24.49 29.32 -19.13
N PRO A 760 -25.37 29.97 -19.94
CA PRO A 760 -25.10 31.32 -20.43
C PRO A 760 -24.95 32.36 -19.30
N LEU A 761 -25.81 32.29 -18.28
CA LEU A 761 -25.78 33.23 -17.16
C LEU A 761 -24.55 33.01 -16.27
N LEU A 762 -24.23 31.75 -15.96
CA LEU A 762 -23.07 31.42 -15.14
C LEU A 762 -21.75 31.73 -15.87
N ALA A 763 -21.69 31.55 -17.20
CA ALA A 763 -20.54 31.95 -18.02
C ALA A 763 -20.30 33.46 -17.97
N GLN A 764 -21.36 34.28 -18.04
CA GLN A 764 -21.25 35.73 -17.88
C GLN A 764 -20.72 36.10 -16.48
N GLN A 765 -21.22 35.43 -15.43
CA GLN A 765 -20.75 35.66 -14.08
C GLN A 765 -19.25 35.34 -13.94
N VAL A 766 -18.78 34.20 -14.46
CA VAL A 766 -17.36 33.79 -14.42
C VAL A 766 -16.43 34.85 -15.03
N LYS A 767 -16.84 35.54 -16.09
CA LYS A 767 -16.05 36.65 -16.68
C LYS A 767 -15.87 37.80 -15.68
N SER A 768 -16.92 38.13 -14.93
CA SER A 768 -16.97 39.28 -14.01
C SER A 768 -16.34 39.06 -12.64
N LEU A 769 -16.17 37.80 -12.21
CA LEU A 769 -15.69 37.49 -10.87
C LEU A 769 -14.21 37.89 -10.69
N PRO A 770 -13.84 38.42 -9.50
CA PRO A 770 -12.46 38.80 -9.22
C PRO A 770 -11.58 37.56 -9.14
N THR A 771 -10.34 37.68 -9.61
CA THR A 771 -9.32 36.65 -9.38
C THR A 771 -9.00 36.59 -7.89
N PRO A 772 -9.06 35.41 -7.25
CA PRO A 772 -8.65 35.30 -5.85
C PRO A 772 -7.15 35.55 -5.69
N PRO A 773 -6.68 35.93 -4.48
CA PRO A 773 -5.26 36.02 -4.21
C PRO A 773 -4.52 34.72 -4.53
N ALA A 774 -3.27 34.84 -4.99
CA ALA A 774 -2.42 33.69 -5.24
C ALA A 774 -2.14 32.94 -3.92
N GLU A 775 -2.82 31.82 -3.73
CA GLU A 775 -2.56 30.90 -2.62
C GLU A 775 -1.57 29.81 -3.10
N ALA A 776 -0.51 29.61 -2.32
CA ALA A 776 0.40 28.50 -2.53
C ALA A 776 -0.32 27.19 -2.19
N TYR A 777 0.12 26.10 -2.82
CA TYR A 777 -0.30 24.76 -2.44
C TYR A 777 0.20 24.47 -1.01
N ALA A 778 -0.74 24.43 -0.07
CA ALA A 778 -0.48 24.21 1.34
C ALA A 778 -1.58 23.33 1.92
N TRP A 779 -1.20 22.43 2.84
CA TRP A 779 -2.09 21.43 3.45
C TRP A 779 -3.38 22.01 4.08
N ASP A 780 -3.38 23.27 4.51
CA ASP A 780 -4.53 23.99 5.09
C ASP A 780 -5.11 25.09 4.17
N GLY A 781 -4.57 25.24 2.96
CA GLY A 781 -5.06 26.18 1.94
C GLY A 781 -6.42 25.81 1.35
N PHE A 782 -6.88 24.58 1.55
CA PHE A 782 -8.06 24.02 0.89
C PHE A 782 -9.32 24.03 1.78
N LEU A 783 -9.43 24.96 2.72
CA LEU A 783 -10.55 25.06 3.68
C LEU A 783 -11.67 26.03 3.23
N LYS A 784 -11.63 26.47 1.96
CA LYS A 784 -12.67 27.29 1.30
C LYS A 784 -12.60 27.07 -0.22
N VAL A 785 -13.70 27.35 -0.90
CA VAL A 785 -13.75 27.44 -2.37
C VAL A 785 -13.93 28.91 -2.76
N PRO A 786 -12.99 29.52 -3.51
CA PRO A 786 -13.21 30.84 -4.10
C PRO A 786 -14.41 30.83 -5.05
N GLU A 787 -15.14 31.94 -5.13
CA GLU A 787 -16.36 32.02 -5.93
C GLU A 787 -16.11 31.76 -7.42
N LEU A 788 -15.04 32.33 -7.98
CA LEU A 788 -14.60 32.10 -9.37
C LEU A 788 -14.37 30.61 -9.64
N ASP A 789 -13.63 29.95 -8.74
CA ASP A 789 -13.26 28.54 -8.87
C ASP A 789 -14.51 27.65 -8.82
N GLY A 790 -15.40 27.89 -7.86
CA GLY A 790 -16.68 27.18 -7.73
C GLY A 790 -17.61 27.39 -8.93
N ALA A 791 -17.70 28.62 -9.45
CA ALA A 791 -18.51 28.95 -10.63
C ALA A 791 -17.93 28.29 -11.89
N ALA A 792 -16.62 28.40 -12.12
CA ALA A 792 -15.95 27.78 -13.27
C ALA A 792 -16.07 26.25 -13.26
N TRP A 793 -15.94 25.63 -12.09
CA TRP A 793 -16.09 24.18 -11.93
C TRP A 793 -17.52 23.72 -12.23
N CYS A 794 -18.52 24.37 -11.63
CA CYS A 794 -19.92 24.03 -11.85
C CYS A 794 -20.34 24.25 -13.31
N LEU A 795 -19.86 25.34 -13.94
CA LEU A 795 -20.12 25.66 -15.33
C LEU A 795 -19.69 24.56 -16.31
N ALA A 796 -18.69 23.76 -15.95
CA ALA A 796 -18.18 22.67 -16.78
C ALA A 796 -18.91 21.33 -16.58
N ILE A 797 -19.72 21.15 -15.53
CA ILE A 797 -20.44 19.90 -15.25
C ILE A 797 -21.38 19.50 -16.40
N PRO A 798 -22.17 20.41 -17.02
CA PRO A 798 -23.03 20.08 -18.16
C PRO A 798 -22.31 19.79 -19.47
N ARG A 799 -20.98 20.00 -19.53
CA ARG A 799 -20.13 19.85 -20.73
C ARG A 799 -20.65 20.63 -21.95
N ASP A 800 -20.99 21.89 -21.75
CA ASP A 800 -21.58 22.75 -22.80
C ASP A 800 -20.52 23.69 -23.42
N PRO A 801 -20.29 23.63 -24.75
CA PRO A 801 -19.32 24.49 -25.45
C PRO A 801 -19.55 26.00 -25.30
N ARG A 802 -20.77 26.44 -24.93
CA ARG A 802 -21.07 27.86 -24.68
C ARG A 802 -20.26 28.43 -23.50
N ALA A 803 -19.74 27.58 -22.62
CA ALA A 803 -18.86 27.98 -21.52
C ALA A 803 -17.40 28.25 -21.94
N THR A 804 -16.96 27.70 -23.09
CA THR A 804 -15.54 27.67 -23.49
C THR A 804 -14.93 29.06 -23.56
N GLU A 805 -15.63 30.01 -24.19
CA GLU A 805 -15.13 31.37 -24.37
C GLU A 805 -14.82 32.04 -23.03
N ALA A 806 -15.76 32.00 -22.08
CA ALA A 806 -15.58 32.58 -20.75
C ALA A 806 -14.38 31.97 -20.00
N LEU A 807 -14.21 30.65 -20.06
CA LEU A 807 -13.10 29.97 -19.39
C LEU A 807 -11.75 30.27 -20.05
N THR A 808 -11.69 30.33 -21.38
CA THR A 808 -10.45 30.66 -22.11
C THR A 808 -10.01 32.10 -21.91
N GLU A 809 -10.96 33.04 -21.85
CA GLU A 809 -10.69 34.45 -21.53
C GLU A 809 -10.07 34.59 -20.13
N ARG A 810 -10.62 33.85 -19.15
CA ARG A 810 -10.05 33.80 -17.80
C ARG A 810 -8.66 33.19 -17.79
N LEU A 811 -8.44 32.07 -18.48
CA LEU A 811 -7.12 31.42 -18.56
C LEU A 811 -6.06 32.32 -19.24
N ALA A 812 -6.46 33.10 -20.24
CA ALA A 812 -5.55 34.02 -20.93
C ALA A 812 -4.96 35.09 -19.99
N ALA A 813 -5.69 35.49 -18.96
CA ALA A 813 -5.22 36.40 -17.91
C ALA A 813 -4.33 35.74 -16.84
N CYS A 814 -4.24 34.41 -16.81
CA CYS A 814 -3.44 33.68 -15.82
C CYS A 814 -1.99 33.45 -16.25
N ASP A 815 -1.09 33.29 -15.28
CA ASP A 815 0.33 32.96 -15.46
C ASP A 815 0.79 31.95 -14.39
N ALA A 816 2.10 31.66 -14.32
CA ALA A 816 2.66 30.74 -13.35
C ALA A 816 2.57 31.21 -11.88
N ALA A 817 2.26 32.48 -11.63
CA ALA A 817 2.05 33.04 -10.30
C ALA A 817 0.58 33.04 -9.87
N THR A 818 -0.34 32.72 -10.78
CA THR A 818 -1.77 32.56 -10.46
C THR A 818 -1.96 31.41 -9.46
N GLY A 819 -2.91 31.58 -8.52
CA GLY A 819 -3.17 30.61 -7.46
C GLY A 819 -3.48 29.20 -7.98
N PHE A 820 -2.97 28.19 -7.27
CA PHE A 820 -3.08 26.78 -7.68
C PHE A 820 -4.53 26.35 -7.95
N ASN A 821 -5.46 26.68 -7.04
CA ASN A 821 -6.88 26.30 -7.15
C ASN A 821 -7.56 26.90 -8.39
N THR A 822 -7.24 28.15 -8.73
CA THR A 822 -7.80 28.81 -9.91
C THR A 822 -7.27 28.19 -11.20
N LEU A 823 -5.95 27.96 -11.29
CA LEU A 823 -5.36 27.30 -12.45
C LEU A 823 -5.90 25.87 -12.64
N ARG A 824 -5.99 25.11 -11.56
CA ARG A 824 -6.62 23.79 -11.52
C ARG A 824 -8.07 23.86 -11.99
N SER A 825 -8.89 24.74 -11.42
CA SER A 825 -10.33 24.83 -11.75
C SER A 825 -10.56 25.19 -13.22
N LEU A 826 -9.81 26.16 -13.75
CA LEU A 826 -9.94 26.56 -15.16
C LEU A 826 -9.48 25.47 -16.12
N THR A 827 -8.31 24.86 -15.88
CA THR A 827 -7.78 23.80 -16.76
C THR A 827 -8.65 22.55 -16.71
N ARG A 828 -9.12 22.14 -15.53
CA ARG A 828 -10.04 21.03 -15.35
C ARG A 828 -11.40 21.31 -15.99
N ALA A 829 -11.96 22.50 -15.82
CA ALA A 829 -13.21 22.90 -16.47
C ALA A 829 -13.13 22.81 -18.00
N LEU A 830 -12.06 23.35 -18.59
CA LEU A 830 -11.83 23.28 -20.04
C LEU A 830 -11.67 21.84 -20.51
N GLY A 831 -10.85 21.03 -19.84
CA GLY A 831 -10.64 19.61 -20.19
C GLY A 831 -11.91 18.77 -20.04
N ARG A 832 -12.77 19.06 -19.06
CA ARG A 832 -14.06 18.38 -18.84
C ARG A 832 -15.08 18.69 -19.93
N ILE A 833 -15.08 19.91 -20.48
CA ILE A 833 -15.88 20.30 -21.63
C ILE A 833 -15.33 19.66 -22.91
N GLY A 834 -14.01 19.66 -23.10
CA GLY A 834 -13.35 19.03 -24.24
C GLY A 834 -13.58 19.72 -25.59
N ASP A 835 -13.91 21.02 -25.58
CA ASP A 835 -14.16 21.79 -26.81
C ASP A 835 -12.85 22.16 -27.52
N PRO A 836 -12.65 21.78 -28.79
CA PRO A 836 -11.45 22.11 -29.55
C PRO A 836 -11.09 23.60 -29.62
N LYS A 837 -12.07 24.50 -29.45
CA LYS A 837 -11.82 25.95 -29.39
C LYS A 837 -10.95 26.37 -28.21
N ALA A 838 -10.83 25.55 -27.17
CA ALA A 838 -9.97 25.81 -26.03
C ALA A 838 -8.48 25.55 -26.29
N ALA A 839 -8.15 24.71 -27.28
CA ALA A 839 -6.78 24.23 -27.49
C ALA A 839 -5.74 25.35 -27.72
N PRO A 840 -6.01 26.40 -28.52
CA PRO A 840 -5.05 27.49 -28.68
C PRO A 840 -4.74 28.23 -27.37
N ALA A 841 -5.76 28.48 -26.54
CA ALA A 841 -5.58 29.17 -25.26
C ALA A 841 -4.78 28.32 -24.24
N LEU A 842 -5.06 27.01 -24.18
CA LEU A 842 -4.32 26.07 -23.34
C LEU A 842 -2.85 25.94 -23.77
N ALA A 843 -2.59 25.85 -25.08
CA ALA A 843 -1.23 25.83 -25.62
C ALA A 843 -0.49 27.15 -25.36
N ALA A 844 -1.16 28.30 -25.51
CA ALA A 844 -0.58 29.60 -25.18
C ALA A 844 -0.23 29.71 -23.69
N PHE A 845 -1.10 29.21 -22.79
CA PHE A 845 -0.83 29.17 -21.36
C PHE A 845 0.38 28.28 -21.02
N LEU A 846 0.46 27.06 -21.57
CA LEU A 846 1.61 26.17 -21.37
C LEU A 846 2.94 26.77 -21.84
N LYS A 847 2.91 27.61 -22.88
CA LYS A 847 4.08 28.33 -23.41
C LYS A 847 4.49 29.54 -22.57
N LYS A 848 3.71 29.97 -21.58
CA LYS A 848 4.08 31.09 -20.69
C LYS A 848 5.28 30.73 -19.80
N PRO A 849 6.13 31.72 -19.45
CA PRO A 849 7.28 31.47 -18.59
C PRO A 849 6.90 30.81 -17.25
N GLY A 850 7.57 29.71 -16.92
CA GLY A 850 7.42 29.03 -15.62
C GLY A 850 6.22 28.08 -15.48
N VAL A 851 5.46 27.82 -16.55
CA VAL A 851 4.32 26.88 -16.55
C VAL A 851 4.74 25.46 -16.93
N GLN A 852 5.74 25.30 -17.81
CA GLN A 852 6.21 24.01 -18.33
C GLN A 852 7.63 23.67 -17.88
N GLY A 853 7.99 22.38 -17.96
CA GLY A 853 9.35 21.89 -17.70
C GLY A 853 9.55 21.37 -16.27
N HIS A 854 8.50 20.83 -15.64
CA HIS A 854 8.52 20.38 -14.24
C HIS A 854 8.58 18.86 -14.06
N CYS A 855 8.62 18.09 -15.16
CA CYS A 855 8.91 16.67 -15.14
C CYS A 855 10.30 16.40 -14.54
N ASN A 856 10.41 15.43 -13.65
CA ASN A 856 11.64 15.06 -12.96
C ASN A 856 11.88 13.54 -13.11
N PRO A 857 12.89 13.11 -13.88
CA PRO A 857 13.22 11.69 -14.04
C PRO A 857 14.01 11.09 -12.85
N GLY A 858 14.21 11.83 -11.75
CA GLY A 858 14.80 11.32 -10.50
C GLY A 858 16.26 11.71 -10.27
N THR A 859 16.71 12.84 -10.81
CA THR A 859 18.11 13.28 -10.73
C THR A 859 18.46 14.03 -9.45
N ASP A 860 17.46 14.62 -8.78
CA ASP A 860 17.64 15.46 -7.60
C ASP A 860 16.43 15.43 -6.65
N ASN A 861 16.58 16.13 -5.52
CA ASN A 861 15.56 16.28 -4.49
C ASN A 861 14.57 17.43 -4.75
N ALA A 862 14.70 18.22 -5.82
CA ALA A 862 13.82 19.38 -6.02
C ALA A 862 12.36 18.93 -6.19
N GLY A 863 12.16 17.73 -6.75
CA GLY A 863 10.85 17.07 -6.85
C GLY A 863 10.20 16.73 -5.52
N THR A 864 10.94 16.76 -4.39
CA THR A 864 10.39 16.53 -3.05
C THR A 864 9.87 17.82 -2.36
N GLN A 865 9.89 18.95 -3.06
CA GLN A 865 9.42 20.23 -2.52
C GLN A 865 8.01 20.52 -3.01
N ALA A 866 7.11 20.90 -2.09
CA ALA A 866 5.69 21.16 -2.38
C ALA A 866 5.50 22.17 -3.54
N ALA A 867 6.32 23.23 -3.59
CA ALA A 867 6.26 24.23 -4.66
C ALA A 867 6.54 23.63 -6.06
N GLN A 868 7.55 22.77 -6.18
CA GLN A 868 7.88 22.11 -7.45
C GLN A 868 6.85 21.04 -7.82
N PHE A 869 6.33 20.34 -6.82
CA PHE A 869 5.26 19.36 -6.99
C PHE A 869 3.99 20.00 -7.57
N SER A 870 3.64 21.18 -7.07
CA SER A 870 2.46 21.94 -7.52
C SER A 870 2.60 22.43 -8.95
N LYS A 871 3.79 22.92 -9.33
CA LYS A 871 4.07 23.32 -10.72
C LYS A 871 3.92 22.14 -11.69
N ALA A 872 4.39 20.95 -11.30
CA ALA A 872 4.19 19.73 -12.08
C ALA A 872 2.71 19.35 -12.24
N MET A 873 1.91 19.47 -11.18
CA MET A 873 0.45 19.24 -11.26
C MET A 873 -0.23 20.21 -12.21
N ILE A 874 0.10 21.52 -12.15
CA ILE A 874 -0.47 22.51 -13.08
C ILE A 874 -0.09 22.21 -14.53
N GLU A 875 1.19 21.88 -14.80
CA GLU A 875 1.64 21.46 -16.14
C GLU A 875 0.84 20.25 -16.63
N LEU A 876 0.63 19.24 -15.79
CA LEU A 876 -0.13 18.03 -16.11
C LEU A 876 -1.63 18.30 -16.34
N PHE A 877 -2.27 19.14 -15.52
CA PHE A 877 -3.67 19.50 -15.70
C PHE A 877 -3.88 20.28 -17.01
N ALA A 878 -3.01 21.25 -17.31
CA ALA A 878 -3.06 22.01 -18.55
C ALA A 878 -2.75 21.15 -19.78
N ALA A 879 -1.76 20.26 -19.71
CA ALA A 879 -1.42 19.34 -20.80
C ALA A 879 -2.52 18.31 -21.07
N SER A 880 -3.14 17.76 -20.02
CA SER A 880 -4.29 16.86 -20.12
C SER A 880 -5.51 17.57 -20.71
N ALA A 881 -5.81 18.79 -20.25
CA ALA A 881 -6.88 19.59 -20.84
C ALA A 881 -6.61 19.93 -22.32
N LEU A 882 -5.37 20.28 -22.67
CA LEU A 882 -4.98 20.52 -24.06
C LEU A 882 -5.19 19.26 -24.91
N TYR A 883 -4.77 18.11 -24.40
CA TYR A 883 -4.93 16.82 -25.07
C TYR A 883 -6.41 16.48 -25.29
N ALA A 884 -7.25 16.65 -24.27
CA ALA A 884 -8.70 16.43 -24.34
C ALA A 884 -9.40 17.38 -25.33
N CYS A 885 -8.89 18.60 -25.50
CA CYS A 885 -9.39 19.59 -26.46
C CYS A 885 -8.75 19.46 -27.86
N GLY A 886 -8.14 18.34 -28.22
CA GLY A 886 -7.64 18.08 -29.58
C GLY A 886 -6.14 18.38 -29.81
N ASP A 887 -5.38 18.66 -28.76
CA ASP A 887 -3.91 18.65 -28.74
C ASP A 887 -3.20 19.54 -29.78
N CYS A 888 -3.33 20.85 -29.63
CA CYS A 888 -2.67 21.83 -30.50
C CYS A 888 -1.15 21.59 -30.60
N GLU A 889 -0.64 21.43 -31.82
CA GLU A 889 0.78 21.15 -32.14
C GLU A 889 1.36 19.87 -31.50
N GLY A 890 0.53 18.97 -30.97
CA GLY A 890 0.99 17.77 -30.26
C GLY A 890 1.66 18.05 -28.91
N LEU A 891 1.53 19.28 -28.39
CA LEU A 891 2.23 19.73 -27.19
C LEU A 891 1.77 19.00 -25.92
N GLY A 892 0.45 18.82 -25.76
CA GLY A 892 -0.14 18.13 -24.62
C GLY A 892 0.33 16.68 -24.56
N ARG A 893 0.24 15.94 -25.68
CA ARG A 893 0.77 14.57 -25.78
C ARG A 893 2.26 14.51 -25.48
N ALA A 894 3.07 15.44 -25.99
CA ALA A 894 4.51 15.45 -25.75
C ALA A 894 4.86 15.62 -24.27
N ILE A 895 4.17 16.56 -23.58
CA ILE A 895 4.35 16.77 -22.14
C ILE A 895 3.92 15.53 -21.34
N LEU A 896 2.73 14.99 -21.59
CA LEU A 896 2.23 13.81 -20.89
C LEU A 896 3.15 12.59 -21.09
N THR A 897 3.63 12.38 -22.32
CA THR A 897 4.56 11.28 -22.64
C THR A 897 5.86 11.39 -21.85
N ARG A 898 6.39 12.61 -21.66
CA ARG A 898 7.59 12.85 -20.86
C ARG A 898 7.39 12.48 -19.38
N TYR A 899 6.19 12.71 -18.83
CA TYR A 899 5.86 12.34 -17.45
C TYR A 899 5.76 10.82 -17.22
N LEU A 900 5.71 10.00 -18.28
CA LEU A 900 5.76 8.53 -18.13
C LEU A 900 7.12 8.02 -17.61
N ASP A 901 8.16 8.85 -17.66
CA ASP A 901 9.48 8.60 -17.07
C ASP A 901 9.73 9.39 -15.78
N ASP A 902 8.72 10.09 -15.25
CA ASP A 902 8.85 10.79 -13.96
C ASP A 902 9.06 9.79 -12.82
N TRP A 903 9.85 10.17 -11.82
CA TRP A 903 10.06 9.31 -10.67
C TRP A 903 8.86 9.27 -9.72
N ARG A 904 8.00 10.28 -9.75
CA ARG A 904 6.80 10.40 -8.91
C ARG A 904 5.69 9.58 -9.54
N GLY A 905 5.48 8.36 -9.05
CA GLY A 905 4.53 7.39 -9.60
C GLY A 905 3.12 7.91 -9.86
N ILE A 906 2.60 8.81 -9.03
CA ILE A 906 1.28 9.41 -9.24
C ILE A 906 1.19 10.19 -10.57
N PHE A 907 2.28 10.82 -11.00
CA PHE A 907 2.32 11.61 -12.24
C PHE A 907 2.42 10.69 -13.45
N VAL A 908 3.17 9.59 -13.32
CA VAL A 908 3.17 8.51 -14.31
C VAL A 908 1.75 7.98 -14.49
N ARG A 909 1.03 7.72 -13.38
CA ARG A 909 -0.33 7.20 -13.43
C ARG A 909 -1.30 8.14 -14.13
N TYR A 910 -1.32 9.38 -13.69
CA TYR A 910 -2.18 10.39 -14.29
C TYR A 910 -1.87 10.63 -15.76
N ALA A 911 -0.59 10.72 -16.14
CA ALA A 911 -0.20 10.91 -17.53
C ALA A 911 -0.61 9.73 -18.41
N GLY A 912 -0.42 8.49 -17.94
CA GLY A 912 -0.86 7.29 -18.63
C GLY A 912 -2.37 7.24 -18.84
N HIS A 913 -3.14 7.51 -17.77
CA HIS A 913 -4.59 7.62 -17.84
C HIS A 913 -5.05 8.72 -18.81
N ALA A 914 -4.47 9.92 -18.75
CA ALA A 914 -4.80 11.03 -19.64
C ALA A 914 -4.50 10.72 -21.12
N LEU A 915 -3.46 9.93 -21.39
CA LEU A 915 -3.13 9.47 -22.73
C LEU A 915 -4.02 8.32 -23.23
N GLY A 916 -4.88 7.75 -22.37
CA GLY A 916 -5.69 6.57 -22.67
C GLY A 916 -4.85 5.29 -22.79
N LEU A 917 -3.70 5.23 -22.12
CA LEU A 917 -2.91 4.01 -22.03
C LEU A 917 -3.61 3.04 -21.08
N GLU A 918 -3.73 1.78 -21.47
CA GLU A 918 -4.26 0.75 -20.59
C GLU A 918 -3.22 0.44 -19.49
N ASP A 919 -3.69 0.24 -18.26
CA ASP A 919 -2.89 -0.46 -17.24
C ASP A 919 -2.74 -1.90 -17.74
N GLY A 920 -1.62 -2.18 -18.40
CA GLY A 920 -1.35 -3.45 -19.07
C GLY A 920 -1.28 -4.66 -18.15
#